data_AF-A0AA94ES73-F1
#
_entry.id   AF-A0AA94ES73-F1
#
_cell.length_a   1.000
_cell.length_b   1.000
_cell.length_c   1.000
_cell.angle_alpha   90.00
_cell.angle_beta   90.00
_cell.angle_gamma   90.00
#
_symmetry.space_group_name_H-M   'P 1'
#
loop_
_entity.id
_entity.type
_entity.pdbx_description
1 polymer ?
#
loop_
_entity_poly.entity_id
_entity_poly.type
_entity_poly.pdbx_seq_one_letter_code
_entity_poly.pdbx_strand_id
1 'polypeptide(L)'
;MFSTGSCALFTLQIPGVRHDFKVLAFAGDEAISSLYAIRIELVSERADIDLEGLLSQPAFLQFGFNNEGIHGRIEDVRAGESGKRLSHYELTLVPALHYLQFSQDQRIFQQRTVPQIIAQVLKRHGIQGDAFTFHVTPNPPRDYCTQYAESDFEFIQRLCAEDGIAWHHQHSADGHLLVFTDDQVFLPKLAATPYQHESGMVAEHRVISRFRVRNSTRTSTVTRRDYDLKRPSLLLESRFTAGFTPTLEDYRYPLLIENEKRGKQIARQALERHRSDYERGDGESDQTNLRCGHLFELTGHPRKQCNDLWLLLSVAHEGRQPQVLEESSTSDVKTADGFTQGYRNRFSVIPAEVVFRPALPASRRPLVTQTARVTGPEGEEIYCDEFGRVKIELPWDRTELNSERSSCWVRVASSWAGDHFGAVTLPRIGMEVVVTFLEGDPDKPLITGCVANRVTAPPYSLPEHKTRTVLRSESSPRNGGYTELSIEDRAGQELIYLHAQRDMARKVGHDSQLEVGNERRESINGNSLTNVGKNLDLQAGLHVLLKAGANVVLDAGASITLKAGGHHIVIDADGIFSSTEIETGGKLGNSAGASLLPMLDGALPADSALPPKALVEDELEEEEEEVDLEDEVPDGVTLRIGVFFDGTGNNKANSETVAACYAPDANLAEAAEEIQKHCAAYGYDGNGSSPDNSYGNDVSNIVRLYDLYADQTDETLLPTATQTSIAIYVEGIGTTSGGTDSLYSQATGRGETGIVARVEQSPSLIGEQIRQLMGRNPLLIIERIEFDIFGFSRGAAAARHFANEVLKGSEGLLAKSFPSEFEGLAQSFNWRPKIDTEINFIGLFDTVAAIANPWLLDFTGANSRNPGVNLKLPDGCANKVVHLVARDEFRENFALNSLGDIDLVLPGSHSDLGGGYLPRAKEKLLLGNPITSTIGQSMLATRSSAYLAAEKEAYSWYAKGVIEDDGSGNELGVALWERALTQSPGKGKPDQEPQKRVYAAACIERPVHGELSLVYLRIMRELAVRAGVPFKVIPDMPALNLPEELIPIHKKLQAYASGESSVEGLTIKERALLRSRYIHLSAHWNAAKGLSSSDMNIVFINRPAKNSQRVVHPHE
;
A
#
# COMPACT_ATOMS: atom_id res chain seq x y z
N MET A 1 -19.35 31.96 79.51
CA MET A 1 -20.27 33.07 79.16
C MET A 1 -21.36 32.53 78.26
N PHE A 2 -22.54 33.16 78.21
CA PHE A 2 -23.63 32.80 77.27
C PHE A 2 -23.67 33.79 76.10
N SER A 3 -24.26 33.36 74.97
CA SER A 3 -24.17 33.98 73.61
C SER A 3 -22.74 33.97 73.06
N THR A 4 -22.49 33.66 71.78
CA THR A 4 -23.13 34.16 70.55
C THR A 4 -23.70 33.08 69.60
N GLY A 5 -24.06 31.89 70.09
CA GLY A 5 -24.49 30.73 69.27
C GLY A 5 -25.86 30.82 68.59
N SER A 6 -26.17 31.91 67.87
CA SER A 6 -27.49 32.18 67.26
C SER A 6 -27.41 32.92 65.91
N CYS A 7 -26.37 32.68 65.11
CA CYS A 7 -26.26 33.23 63.75
C CYS A 7 -25.90 32.12 62.76
N ALA A 8 -26.45 32.18 61.54
CA ALA A 8 -26.09 31.25 60.48
C ALA A 8 -24.69 31.58 59.94
N LEU A 9 -23.79 30.60 60.01
CA LEU A 9 -22.44 30.64 59.46
C LEU A 9 -22.44 30.42 57.94
N PHE A 10 -23.42 29.68 57.42
CA PHE A 10 -23.60 29.42 56.00
C PHE A 10 -24.85 30.11 55.49
N THR A 11 -24.71 30.89 54.41
CA THR A 11 -25.79 31.64 53.77
C THR A 11 -25.73 31.49 52.26
N LEU A 12 -26.89 31.52 51.62
CA LEU A 12 -27.04 31.54 50.16
C LEU A 12 -27.68 32.86 49.75
N GLN A 13 -27.13 33.49 48.73
CA GLN A 13 -27.63 34.75 48.17
C GLN A 13 -28.03 34.50 46.70
N ILE A 14 -29.29 34.77 46.34
CA ILE A 14 -29.80 34.67 44.96
C ILE A 14 -30.38 36.04 44.56
N PRO A 15 -29.58 36.99 44.03
CA PRO A 15 -30.00 38.38 43.89
C PRO A 15 -31.24 38.61 43.02
N GLY A 16 -31.53 37.70 42.08
CA GLY A 16 -32.70 37.78 41.20
C GLY A 16 -34.03 37.29 41.79
N VAL A 17 -34.03 36.61 42.96
CA VAL A 17 -35.22 35.90 43.47
C VAL A 17 -35.45 36.20 44.96
N ARG A 18 -36.70 36.52 45.32
CA ARG A 18 -37.06 36.78 46.73
C ARG A 18 -37.33 35.46 47.48
N HIS A 19 -36.31 34.97 48.20
CA HIS A 19 -36.35 33.76 49.02
C HIS A 19 -36.14 34.03 50.52
N ASP A 20 -36.42 33.02 51.33
CA ASP A 20 -36.15 32.94 52.78
C ASP A 20 -35.23 31.76 53.15
N PHE A 21 -34.65 31.08 52.14
CA PHE A 21 -33.80 29.89 52.30
C PHE A 21 -32.71 30.04 53.39
N LYS A 22 -32.70 29.10 54.35
CA LYS A 22 -31.59 28.84 55.27
C LYS A 22 -30.79 27.63 54.77
N VAL A 23 -29.45 27.70 54.80
CA VAL A 23 -28.58 26.57 54.40
C VAL A 23 -28.53 25.53 55.51
N LEU A 24 -28.94 24.29 55.21
CA LEU A 24 -28.87 23.15 56.12
C LEU A 24 -27.54 22.40 55.99
N ALA A 25 -27.15 22.10 54.76
CA ALA A 25 -25.88 21.45 54.45
C ALA A 25 -25.45 21.79 53.02
N PHE A 26 -24.20 21.52 52.68
CA PHE A 26 -23.72 21.50 51.30
C PHE A 26 -22.57 20.51 51.13
N ALA A 27 -22.45 19.94 49.93
CA ALA A 27 -21.35 19.08 49.55
C ALA A 27 -21.07 19.20 48.05
N GLY A 28 -19.80 19.18 47.67
CA GLY A 28 -19.39 19.23 46.26
C GLY A 28 -17.90 19.49 46.10
N ASP A 29 -17.43 19.48 44.86
CA ASP A 29 -16.02 19.63 44.54
C ASP A 29 -15.76 20.66 43.44
N GLU A 30 -14.55 21.24 43.52
CA GLU A 30 -13.94 22.08 42.49
C GLU A 30 -12.52 21.55 42.20
N ALA A 31 -12.11 21.61 40.93
CA ALA A 31 -10.78 21.17 40.50
C ALA A 31 -10.28 21.93 39.27
N ILE A 32 -8.95 22.03 39.14
CA ILE A 32 -8.31 22.64 37.97
C ILE A 32 -8.73 21.86 36.71
N SER A 33 -9.15 22.62 35.68
CA SER A 33 -9.63 22.13 34.38
C SER A 33 -10.84 21.19 34.45
N SER A 34 -11.66 21.35 35.49
CA SER A 34 -12.91 20.63 35.72
C SER A 34 -14.04 21.61 36.08
N LEU A 35 -15.28 21.25 35.76
CA LEU A 35 -16.46 22.02 36.17
C LEU A 35 -16.74 21.71 37.66
N TYR A 36 -16.87 22.74 38.49
CA TYR A 36 -17.33 22.54 39.88
C TYR A 36 -18.84 22.28 39.93
N ALA A 37 -19.27 21.55 40.95
CA ALA A 37 -20.69 21.35 41.24
C ALA A 37 -20.89 21.25 42.76
N ILE A 38 -21.58 22.23 43.35
CA ILE A 38 -21.91 22.24 44.78
C ILE A 38 -23.41 21.98 44.97
N ARG A 39 -23.75 20.84 45.55
CA ARG A 39 -25.11 20.50 45.98
C ARG A 39 -25.38 21.17 47.32
N ILE A 40 -26.50 21.90 47.42
CA ILE A 40 -26.86 22.70 48.59
C ILE A 40 -28.24 22.25 49.08
N GLU A 41 -28.29 21.78 50.33
CA GLU A 41 -29.52 21.45 51.05
C GLU A 41 -30.03 22.69 51.77
N LEU A 42 -31.29 23.05 51.53
CA LEU A 42 -31.94 24.27 51.98
C LEU A 42 -33.23 23.96 52.72
N VAL A 43 -33.62 24.86 53.63
CA VAL A 43 -34.96 24.87 54.23
C VAL A 43 -35.59 26.26 54.16
N SER A 44 -36.90 26.31 53.98
CA SER A 44 -37.70 27.54 53.87
C SER A 44 -39.05 27.34 54.57
N GLU A 45 -39.65 28.41 55.10
CA GLU A 45 -41.03 28.39 55.63
C GLU A 45 -42.09 28.46 54.52
N ARG A 46 -41.66 28.66 53.26
CA ARG A 46 -42.50 28.63 52.07
C ARG A 46 -42.47 27.26 51.40
N ALA A 47 -43.64 26.69 51.15
CA ALA A 47 -43.82 25.49 50.32
C ALA A 47 -44.11 25.80 48.83
N ASP A 48 -44.19 27.09 48.46
CA ASP A 48 -44.69 27.59 47.19
C ASP A 48 -43.62 28.32 46.34
N ILE A 49 -42.35 27.98 46.52
CA ILE A 49 -41.26 28.62 45.78
C ILE A 49 -41.28 28.15 44.31
N ASP A 50 -41.29 29.11 43.40
CA ASP A 50 -41.14 28.88 41.96
C ASP A 50 -39.76 28.27 41.65
N LEU A 51 -39.76 27.00 41.25
CA LEU A 51 -38.55 26.26 40.92
C LEU A 51 -38.01 26.62 39.53
N GLU A 52 -38.88 27.00 38.58
CA GLU A 52 -38.47 27.35 37.22
C GLU A 52 -37.79 28.72 37.21
N GLY A 53 -38.34 29.68 37.95
CA GLY A 53 -37.74 31.01 38.15
C GLY A 53 -36.39 31.00 38.89
N LEU A 54 -36.01 29.91 39.55
CA LEU A 54 -34.70 29.70 40.16
C LEU A 54 -33.64 29.18 39.17
N LEU A 55 -34.03 28.53 38.07
CA LEU A 55 -33.09 27.95 37.10
C LEU A 55 -32.26 29.05 36.43
N SER A 56 -30.98 28.74 36.17
CA SER A 56 -30.00 29.67 35.60
C SER A 56 -29.73 30.96 36.39
N GLN A 57 -30.36 31.20 37.56
CA GLN A 57 -30.09 32.39 38.36
C GLN A 57 -28.65 32.38 38.91
N PRO A 58 -27.96 33.53 38.98
CA PRO A 58 -26.68 33.62 39.67
C PRO A 58 -26.91 33.47 41.19
N ALA A 59 -26.03 32.73 41.85
CA ALA A 59 -26.11 32.56 43.30
C ALA A 59 -24.72 32.43 43.94
N PHE A 60 -24.59 32.94 45.16
CA PHE A 60 -23.38 32.90 45.98
C PHE A 60 -23.63 32.14 47.28
N LEU A 61 -22.95 31.00 47.45
CA LEU A 61 -22.91 30.26 48.71
C LEU A 61 -21.72 30.78 49.53
N GLN A 62 -21.99 31.53 50.60
CA GLN A 62 -20.99 32.00 51.54
C GLN A 62 -20.83 30.99 52.69
N PHE A 63 -19.58 30.62 53.00
CA PHE A 63 -19.27 29.70 54.10
C PHE A 63 -18.03 30.05 54.94
N GLY A 64 -17.32 31.13 54.60
CA GLY A 64 -16.28 31.72 55.44
C GLY A 64 -16.50 33.21 55.71
N PHE A 65 -15.78 33.73 56.70
CA PHE A 65 -16.11 35.01 57.34
C PHE A 65 -15.81 36.25 56.49
N ASN A 66 -14.87 36.19 55.54
CA ASN A 66 -14.41 37.34 54.74
C ASN A 66 -15.04 37.38 53.34
N ASN A 67 -16.36 37.14 53.23
CA ASN A 67 -17.04 36.84 51.95
C ASN A 67 -16.37 35.68 51.18
N GLU A 68 -15.89 34.68 51.93
CA GLU A 68 -15.33 33.46 51.36
C GLU A 68 -16.47 32.49 51.02
N GLY A 69 -16.59 32.14 49.75
CA GLY A 69 -17.70 31.32 49.24
C GLY A 69 -17.44 30.79 47.83
N ILE A 70 -18.49 30.27 47.21
CA ILE A 70 -18.49 29.84 45.80
C ILE A 70 -19.68 30.52 45.12
N HIS A 71 -19.40 31.33 44.10
CA HIS A 71 -20.41 31.83 43.17
C HIS A 71 -20.57 30.84 42.02
N GLY A 72 -21.80 30.56 41.61
CA GLY A 72 -22.13 29.87 40.36
C GLY A 72 -23.48 30.30 39.79
N ARG A 73 -24.10 29.44 38.98
CA ARG A 73 -25.49 29.51 38.53
C ARG A 73 -26.22 28.24 38.98
N ILE A 74 -27.49 28.37 39.29
CA ILE A 74 -28.36 27.25 39.67
C ILE A 74 -28.68 26.42 38.41
N GLU A 75 -28.45 25.10 38.44
CA GLU A 75 -28.67 24.19 37.30
C GLU A 75 -29.82 23.19 37.54
N ASP A 76 -29.79 22.44 38.64
CA ASP A 76 -30.90 21.61 39.11
C ASP A 76 -31.52 22.20 40.39
N VAL A 77 -32.84 22.07 40.56
CA VAL A 77 -33.60 22.51 41.72
C VAL A 77 -34.71 21.49 42.02
N ARG A 78 -34.80 21.04 43.27
CA ARG A 78 -35.77 20.05 43.72
C ARG A 78 -36.47 20.51 44.99
N ALA A 79 -37.80 20.40 45.02
CA ALA A 79 -38.55 20.41 46.28
C ALA A 79 -38.49 19.00 46.89
N GLY A 80 -38.12 18.94 48.17
CA GLY A 80 -38.13 17.73 48.98
C GLY A 80 -39.45 17.58 49.76
N GLU A 81 -39.41 16.93 50.92
CA GLU A 81 -40.58 16.82 51.79
C GLU A 81 -40.95 18.17 52.42
N SER A 82 -42.24 18.52 52.37
CA SER A 82 -42.82 19.63 53.13
C SER A 82 -43.16 19.19 54.55
N GLY A 83 -42.35 19.63 55.52
CA GLY A 83 -42.61 19.42 56.95
C GLY A 83 -43.70 20.36 57.49
N LYS A 84 -43.98 20.25 58.80
CA LYS A 84 -45.04 21.03 59.48
C LYS A 84 -44.79 22.55 59.55
N ARG A 85 -43.58 23.02 59.23
CA ARG A 85 -43.19 24.44 59.23
C ARG A 85 -42.16 24.73 58.14
N LEU A 86 -41.15 23.88 58.03
CA LEU A 86 -40.08 24.00 57.04
C LEU A 86 -40.32 22.99 55.90
N SER A 87 -40.24 23.46 54.66
CA SER A 87 -40.10 22.60 53.48
C SER A 87 -38.63 22.48 53.11
N HIS A 88 -38.22 21.26 52.77
CA HIS A 88 -36.87 21.00 52.28
C HIS A 88 -36.75 21.32 50.80
N TYR A 89 -35.63 21.90 50.40
CA TYR A 89 -35.26 22.14 49.02
C TYR A 89 -33.80 21.74 48.79
N GLU A 90 -33.48 21.44 47.55
CA GLU A 90 -32.13 21.09 47.09
C GLU A 90 -31.84 21.84 45.81
N LEU A 91 -30.62 22.34 45.63
CA LEU A 91 -30.16 22.87 44.35
C LEU A 91 -28.69 22.56 44.08
N THR A 92 -28.32 22.59 42.80
CA THR A 92 -26.94 22.40 42.34
C THR A 92 -26.39 23.70 41.76
N LEU A 93 -25.23 24.13 42.28
CA LEU A 93 -24.53 25.35 41.89
C LEU A 93 -23.31 25.02 41.01
N VAL A 94 -23.31 25.49 39.76
CA VAL A 94 -22.31 25.16 38.71
C VAL A 94 -21.77 26.41 38.02
N PRO A 95 -20.63 26.39 37.31
CA PRO A 95 -20.16 27.56 36.55
C PRO A 95 -21.04 27.86 35.34
N ALA A 96 -20.99 29.11 34.85
CA ALA A 96 -21.59 29.48 33.57
C ALA A 96 -21.04 28.61 32.41
N LEU A 97 -19.78 28.16 32.51
CA LEU A 97 -19.14 27.22 31.59
C LEU A 97 -19.86 25.86 31.49
N HIS A 98 -20.56 25.41 32.53
CA HIS A 98 -21.27 24.12 32.57
C HIS A 98 -22.33 24.02 31.47
N TYR A 99 -22.99 25.13 31.15
CA TYR A 99 -24.08 25.20 30.19
C TYR A 99 -23.64 24.87 28.75
N LEU A 100 -22.34 25.03 28.44
CA LEU A 100 -21.79 24.72 27.12
C LEU A 100 -21.74 23.21 26.80
N GLN A 101 -21.97 22.34 27.80
CA GLN A 101 -22.16 20.90 27.58
C GLN A 101 -23.47 20.60 26.81
N PHE A 102 -24.49 21.45 26.98
CA PHE A 102 -25.80 21.29 26.32
C PHE A 102 -25.83 21.92 24.91
N SER A 103 -24.75 22.56 24.47
CA SER A 103 -24.61 23.14 23.12
C SER A 103 -23.66 22.30 22.28
N GLN A 104 -24.13 21.79 21.15
CA GLN A 104 -23.34 21.04 20.16
C GLN A 104 -23.42 21.73 18.80
N ASP A 105 -22.32 21.70 18.04
CA ASP A 105 -22.22 22.38 16.76
C ASP A 105 -21.14 21.72 15.88
N GLN A 106 -21.10 22.09 14.60
CA GLN A 106 -20.05 21.70 13.66
C GLN A 106 -19.56 22.96 12.96
N ARG A 107 -18.28 23.31 13.14
CA ARG A 107 -17.72 24.62 12.75
C ARG A 107 -16.25 24.52 12.36
N ILE A 108 -15.85 25.37 11.44
CA ILE A 108 -14.45 25.55 11.02
C ILE A 108 -13.93 26.88 11.59
N PHE A 109 -12.71 26.86 12.13
CA PHE A 109 -11.95 28.04 12.55
C PHE A 109 -10.62 28.07 11.79
N GLN A 110 -10.29 29.19 11.18
CA GLN A 110 -9.06 29.38 10.38
C GLN A 110 -8.34 30.64 10.82
N GLN A 111 -6.99 30.61 10.75
CA GLN A 111 -6.10 31.74 11.05
C GLN A 111 -6.38 32.39 12.42
N ARG A 112 -6.66 31.57 13.44
CA ARG A 112 -6.97 31.99 14.82
C ARG A 112 -6.14 31.22 15.84
N THR A 113 -5.69 31.90 16.89
CA THR A 113 -5.04 31.24 18.04
C THR A 113 -6.09 30.56 18.92
N VAL A 114 -5.69 29.55 19.70
CA VAL A 114 -6.61 28.84 20.61
C VAL A 114 -7.37 29.80 21.56
N PRO A 115 -6.74 30.82 22.20
CA PRO A 115 -7.46 31.82 22.98
C PRO A 115 -8.51 32.61 22.19
N GLN A 116 -8.26 32.94 20.92
CA GLN A 116 -9.23 33.63 20.06
C GLN A 116 -10.43 32.75 19.73
N ILE A 117 -10.21 31.45 19.51
CA ILE A 117 -11.27 30.46 19.27
C ILE A 117 -12.12 30.29 20.52
N ILE A 118 -11.51 30.05 21.69
CA ILE A 118 -12.21 29.89 22.97
C ILE A 118 -12.99 31.17 23.31
N ALA A 119 -12.39 32.36 23.18
CA ALA A 119 -13.07 33.63 23.43
C ALA A 119 -14.28 33.87 22.51
N GLN A 120 -14.24 33.39 21.26
CA GLN A 120 -15.36 33.45 20.33
C GLN A 120 -16.51 32.52 20.74
N VAL A 121 -16.21 31.30 21.20
CA VAL A 121 -17.22 30.35 21.72
C VAL A 121 -17.85 30.85 23.02
N LEU A 122 -17.05 31.34 23.97
CA LEU A 122 -17.56 31.89 25.24
C LEU A 122 -18.50 33.09 25.01
N LYS A 123 -18.11 34.05 24.17
CA LYS A 123 -18.92 35.24 23.86
C LYS A 123 -20.24 34.91 23.16
N ARG A 124 -20.27 33.86 22.32
CA ARG A 124 -21.52 33.36 21.69
C ARG A 124 -22.52 32.85 22.73
N HIS A 125 -22.06 32.33 23.86
CA HIS A 125 -22.88 31.90 24.99
C HIS A 125 -23.10 32.99 26.05
N GLY A 126 -22.90 34.26 25.69
CA GLY A 126 -23.14 35.41 26.56
C GLY A 126 -22.06 35.64 27.63
N ILE A 127 -21.06 34.77 27.75
CA ILE A 127 -19.93 34.94 28.69
C ILE A 127 -19.01 36.03 28.11
N GLN A 128 -19.07 37.22 28.68
CA GLN A 128 -18.34 38.40 28.18
C GLN A 128 -16.89 38.47 28.68
N GLY A 129 -16.12 39.42 28.15
CA GLY A 129 -14.66 39.53 28.35
C GLY A 129 -14.22 40.05 29.73
N ASP A 130 -15.17 40.30 30.63
CA ASP A 130 -15.01 40.54 32.07
C ASP A 130 -15.14 39.25 32.89
N ALA A 131 -15.83 38.22 32.37
CA ALA A 131 -16.02 36.93 33.00
C ALA A 131 -14.93 35.89 32.67
N PHE A 132 -13.94 36.21 31.82
CA PHE A 132 -12.77 35.35 31.58
C PHE A 132 -11.48 36.14 31.29
N THR A 133 -10.33 35.53 31.58
CA THR A 133 -8.98 36.06 31.26
C THR A 133 -8.04 34.97 30.74
N PHE A 134 -7.03 35.36 29.94
CA PHE A 134 -6.00 34.49 29.38
C PHE A 134 -4.60 34.96 29.78
N HIS A 135 -3.92 34.18 30.60
CA HIS A 135 -2.52 34.35 30.98
C HIS A 135 -1.67 33.25 30.33
N VAL A 136 -1.61 33.27 29.00
CA VAL A 136 -1.00 32.19 28.20
C VAL A 136 0.11 32.68 27.28
N THR A 137 1.13 31.86 27.08
CA THR A 137 2.20 32.13 26.11
C THR A 137 1.64 32.29 24.69
N PRO A 138 2.03 33.34 23.92
CA PRO A 138 1.61 33.50 22.53
C PRO A 138 2.09 32.35 21.63
N ASN A 139 1.16 31.49 21.23
CA ASN A 139 1.32 30.47 20.19
C ASN A 139 0.87 31.02 18.82
N PRO A 140 1.35 30.47 17.69
CA PRO A 140 0.89 30.87 16.36
C PRO A 140 -0.62 30.61 16.15
N PRO A 141 -1.28 31.30 15.21
CA PRO A 141 -2.63 30.95 14.79
C PRO A 141 -2.64 29.57 14.13
N ARG A 142 -3.68 28.76 14.39
CA ARG A 142 -3.87 27.50 13.67
C ARG A 142 -4.38 27.80 12.26
N ASP A 143 -3.77 27.20 11.25
CA ASP A 143 -4.20 27.32 9.85
C ASP A 143 -5.65 26.82 9.68
N TYR A 144 -5.99 25.70 10.32
CA TYR A 144 -7.27 25.03 10.27
C TYR A 144 -7.54 24.37 11.62
N CYS A 145 -8.76 24.50 12.14
CA CYS A 145 -9.17 23.89 13.40
C CYS A 145 -10.69 23.70 13.43
N THR A 146 -11.13 22.48 13.68
CA THR A 146 -12.52 22.05 13.50
C THR A 146 -13.13 21.70 14.85
N GLN A 147 -14.38 22.11 15.04
CA GLN A 147 -15.29 21.55 16.04
C GLN A 147 -16.18 20.53 15.32
N TYR A 148 -16.13 19.25 15.71
CA TYR A 148 -16.91 18.21 15.05
C TYR A 148 -17.40 17.12 16.01
N ALA A 149 -18.74 16.93 16.04
CA ALA A 149 -19.43 15.91 16.86
C ALA A 149 -19.09 15.96 18.36
N GLU A 150 -18.86 17.17 18.88
CA GLU A 150 -18.48 17.48 20.27
C GLU A 150 -19.23 18.75 20.75
N SER A 151 -19.46 18.87 22.06
CA SER A 151 -20.07 20.06 22.66
C SER A 151 -19.13 21.26 22.65
N ASP A 152 -19.69 22.47 22.82
CA ASP A 152 -18.91 23.70 22.99
C ASP A 152 -17.99 23.64 24.23
N PHE A 153 -18.37 22.87 25.26
CA PHE A 153 -17.50 22.61 26.42
C PHE A 153 -16.37 21.63 26.11
N GLU A 154 -16.67 20.47 25.51
CA GLU A 154 -15.65 19.47 25.13
C GLU A 154 -14.63 20.07 24.16
N PHE A 155 -15.08 20.91 23.22
CA PHE A 155 -14.22 21.65 22.29
C PHE A 155 -13.22 22.57 23.04
N ILE A 156 -13.69 23.36 24.00
CA ILE A 156 -12.81 24.23 24.82
C ILE A 156 -11.86 23.37 25.66
N GLN A 157 -12.36 22.33 26.33
CA GLN A 157 -11.54 21.42 27.15
C GLN A 157 -10.45 20.75 26.31
N ARG A 158 -10.79 20.31 25.10
CA ARG A 158 -9.87 19.71 24.13
C ARG A 158 -8.79 20.70 23.68
N LEU A 159 -9.15 21.91 23.24
CA LEU A 159 -8.17 22.91 22.81
C LEU A 159 -7.23 23.32 23.95
N CYS A 160 -7.76 23.50 25.16
CA CYS A 160 -6.96 23.71 26.36
C CYS A 160 -5.99 22.54 26.63
N ALA A 161 -6.47 21.30 26.54
CA ALA A 161 -5.64 20.13 26.76
C ALA A 161 -4.58 19.93 25.66
N GLU A 162 -4.90 20.18 24.39
CA GLU A 162 -3.97 20.13 23.25
C GLU A 162 -2.82 21.14 23.40
N ASP A 163 -3.13 22.41 23.69
CA ASP A 163 -2.14 23.49 23.85
C ASP A 163 -1.49 23.57 25.25
N GLY A 164 -1.93 22.73 26.21
CA GLY A 164 -1.37 22.65 27.56
C GLY A 164 -1.82 23.77 28.52
N ILE A 165 -2.93 24.44 28.22
CA ILE A 165 -3.51 25.55 28.97
C ILE A 165 -4.42 25.00 30.08
N ALA A 166 -4.03 25.20 31.34
CA ALA A 166 -4.89 24.93 32.49
C ALA A 166 -5.95 26.02 32.66
N TRP A 167 -7.04 25.71 33.35
CA TRP A 167 -8.02 26.72 33.77
C TRP A 167 -8.60 26.47 35.15
N HIS A 168 -9.01 27.53 35.84
CA HIS A 168 -9.68 27.48 37.14
C HIS A 168 -10.67 28.66 37.28
N HIS A 169 -11.44 28.69 38.37
CA HIS A 169 -12.35 29.78 38.67
C HIS A 169 -11.86 30.58 39.89
N GLN A 170 -12.08 31.90 39.87
CA GLN A 170 -11.93 32.78 41.02
C GLN A 170 -13.30 33.38 41.34
N HIS A 171 -13.73 33.35 42.60
CA HIS A 171 -15.10 33.70 43.00
C HIS A 171 -15.14 34.97 43.84
N SER A 172 -16.13 35.82 43.59
CA SER A 172 -16.55 36.92 44.48
C SER A 172 -18.04 36.77 44.81
N ALA A 173 -18.62 37.68 45.59
CA ALA A 173 -20.07 37.71 45.80
C ALA A 173 -20.85 38.05 44.51
N ASP A 174 -20.23 38.84 43.62
CA ASP A 174 -20.86 39.39 42.41
C ASP A 174 -20.69 38.51 41.16
N GLY A 175 -19.78 37.52 41.19
CA GLY A 175 -19.50 36.69 40.01
C GLY A 175 -18.41 35.63 40.19
N HIS A 176 -18.06 34.98 39.09
CA HIS A 176 -16.89 34.09 38.99
C HIS A 176 -16.12 34.36 37.69
N LEU A 177 -14.80 34.54 37.81
CA LEU A 177 -13.87 34.76 36.71
C LEU A 177 -13.27 33.43 36.28
N LEU A 178 -13.39 33.07 34.99
CA LEU A 178 -12.73 31.91 34.39
C LEU A 178 -11.31 32.28 33.95
N VAL A 179 -10.31 31.73 34.63
CA VAL A 179 -8.89 32.06 34.42
C VAL A 179 -8.20 30.93 33.66
N PHE A 180 -7.78 31.21 32.42
CA PHE A 180 -6.92 30.32 31.62
C PHE A 180 -5.44 30.68 31.80
N THR A 181 -4.56 29.72 32.05
CA THR A 181 -3.10 29.95 32.17
C THR A 181 -2.26 28.76 31.70
N ASP A 182 -1.07 29.02 31.18
CA ASP A 182 -0.06 27.98 30.88
C ASP A 182 1.20 28.07 31.75
N ASP A 183 1.24 29.03 32.68
CA ASP A 183 2.32 29.28 33.65
C ASP A 183 1.75 29.41 35.09
N GLN A 184 2.53 28.99 36.08
CA GLN A 184 2.16 29.04 37.50
C GLN A 184 2.35 30.42 38.15
N VAL A 185 3.13 31.32 37.54
CA VAL A 185 3.36 32.69 38.04
C VAL A 185 2.07 33.51 38.15
N PHE A 186 1.02 33.16 37.39
CA PHE A 186 -0.29 33.82 37.42
C PHE A 186 -1.29 33.20 38.42
N LEU A 187 -0.88 32.21 39.22
CA LEU A 187 -1.74 31.55 40.20
C LEU A 187 -1.72 32.31 41.54
N PRO A 188 -2.89 32.68 42.11
CA PRO A 188 -2.97 33.43 43.36
C PRO A 188 -2.41 32.63 44.55
N LYS A 189 -1.65 33.30 45.44
CA LYS A 189 -1.12 32.72 46.68
C LYS A 189 -1.99 33.06 47.89
N LEU A 190 -2.41 32.02 48.61
CA LEU A 190 -3.10 32.07 49.90
C LEU A 190 -2.13 32.24 51.08
N ALA A 191 -2.68 32.60 52.24
CA ALA A 191 -1.92 32.68 53.49
C ALA A 191 -1.33 31.33 53.92
N ALA A 192 -0.18 31.36 54.60
CA ALA A 192 0.44 30.17 55.16
C ALA A 192 -0.49 29.48 56.18
N THR A 193 -0.64 28.17 56.06
CA THR A 193 -1.59 27.37 56.83
C THR A 193 -0.85 26.40 57.76
N PRO A 194 -1.13 26.39 59.07
CA PRO A 194 -0.50 25.47 60.01
C PRO A 194 -1.10 24.06 59.92
N TYR A 195 -0.23 23.06 59.99
CA TYR A 195 -0.57 21.67 60.25
C TYR A 195 -0.67 21.42 61.76
N GLN A 196 -1.76 20.81 62.20
CA GLN A 196 -1.93 20.36 63.58
C GLN A 196 -2.61 19.00 63.61
N HIS A 197 -1.91 17.98 64.12
CA HIS A 197 -2.45 16.62 64.14
C HIS A 197 -3.65 16.49 65.08
N GLU A 198 -4.65 15.72 64.66
CA GLU A 198 -5.89 15.47 65.40
C GLU A 198 -5.61 14.83 66.77
N SER A 199 -5.88 15.58 67.82
CA SER A 199 -5.63 15.18 69.23
C SER A 199 -6.92 15.04 70.04
N GLY A 200 -8.10 15.10 69.38
CA GLY A 200 -9.42 15.11 70.02
C GLY A 200 -9.82 16.45 70.66
N MET A 201 -8.91 17.44 70.68
CA MET A 201 -9.19 18.82 71.10
C MET A 201 -9.50 19.69 69.87
N VAL A 202 -10.39 20.66 70.04
CA VAL A 202 -10.65 21.70 69.02
C VAL A 202 -9.46 22.65 68.98
N ALA A 203 -8.91 22.90 67.79
CA ALA A 203 -7.83 23.87 67.59
C ALA A 203 -8.35 25.31 67.77
N GLU A 204 -7.54 26.20 68.34
CA GLU A 204 -7.92 27.61 68.53
C GLU A 204 -8.01 28.38 67.20
N HIS A 205 -7.39 27.85 66.15
CA HIS A 205 -7.35 28.40 64.80
C HIS A 205 -7.61 27.27 63.78
N ARG A 206 -8.04 27.63 62.57
CA ARG A 206 -8.22 26.70 61.46
C ARG A 206 -6.88 26.12 60.98
N VAL A 207 -6.86 24.83 60.68
CA VAL A 207 -5.64 24.01 60.48
C VAL A 207 -5.82 22.99 59.35
N ILE A 208 -4.70 22.47 58.86
CA ILE A 208 -4.69 21.21 58.11
C ILE A 208 -4.49 20.09 59.13
N SER A 209 -5.50 19.24 59.31
CA SER A 209 -5.53 18.20 60.35
C SER A 209 -4.79 16.92 59.95
N ARG A 210 -4.78 16.64 58.64
CA ARG A 210 -4.07 15.52 58.01
C ARG A 210 -3.44 15.95 56.68
N PHE A 211 -2.22 15.48 56.43
CA PHE A 211 -1.53 15.65 55.15
C PHE A 211 -0.75 14.37 54.83
N ARG A 212 -0.84 13.89 53.59
CA ARG A 212 -0.18 12.65 53.12
C ARG A 212 0.43 12.91 51.77
N VAL A 213 1.74 12.67 51.61
CA VAL A 213 2.42 12.74 50.30
C VAL A 213 2.60 11.33 49.75
N ARG A 214 2.33 11.17 48.45
CA ARG A 214 2.61 9.97 47.66
C ARG A 214 3.50 10.32 46.48
N ASN A 215 4.39 9.41 46.12
CA ASN A 215 5.07 9.42 44.82
C ASN A 215 4.55 8.24 43.98
N SER A 216 4.65 8.33 42.66
CA SER A 216 4.20 7.24 41.77
C SER A 216 4.99 7.20 40.47
N THR A 217 5.29 5.99 39.99
CA THR A 217 5.97 5.80 38.70
C THR A 217 5.15 6.39 37.55
N ARG A 218 5.80 7.15 36.69
CA ARG A 218 5.23 7.84 35.53
C ARG A 218 6.18 7.75 34.35
N THR A 219 5.66 8.00 33.16
CA THR A 219 6.40 8.21 31.91
C THR A 219 7.67 9.04 32.16
N SER A 220 8.80 8.56 31.65
CA SER A 220 10.09 9.26 31.72
C SER A 220 10.44 9.96 30.41
N THR A 221 9.92 9.48 29.29
CA THR A 221 10.24 9.98 27.94
C THR A 221 8.98 10.17 27.12
N VAL A 222 8.94 11.23 26.33
CA VAL A 222 7.91 11.45 25.30
C VAL A 222 8.60 11.69 23.96
N THR A 223 8.11 11.02 22.92
CA THR A 223 8.57 11.21 21.53
C THR A 223 7.38 11.43 20.61
N ARG A 224 7.38 12.54 19.87
CA ARG A 224 6.32 12.94 18.92
C ARG A 224 6.86 13.01 17.50
N ARG A 225 6.07 12.61 16.51
CA ARG A 225 6.35 12.79 15.08
C ARG A 225 5.12 13.28 14.30
N ASP A 226 5.37 13.97 13.18
CA ASP A 226 4.39 14.21 12.10
C ASP A 226 5.08 14.09 10.73
N TYR A 227 4.33 14.32 9.66
CA TYR A 227 4.85 14.46 8.29
C TYR A 227 4.73 15.91 7.79
N ASP A 228 5.83 16.50 7.32
CA ASP A 228 5.86 17.83 6.72
C ASP A 228 5.80 17.74 5.19
N LEU A 229 4.66 18.16 4.61
CA LEU A 229 4.46 18.19 3.15
C LEU A 229 5.51 19.01 2.40
N LYS A 230 6.03 20.09 3.01
CA LYS A 230 7.01 20.99 2.38
C LYS A 230 8.44 20.48 2.53
N ARG A 231 8.68 19.51 3.42
CA ARG A 231 10.00 18.92 3.72
C ARG A 231 9.86 17.39 3.89
N PRO A 232 9.39 16.64 2.87
CA PRO A 232 8.96 15.26 3.03
C PRO A 232 10.08 14.29 3.47
N SER A 233 11.34 14.60 3.15
CA SER A 233 12.52 13.83 3.56
C SER A 233 13.03 14.16 4.97
N LEU A 234 12.43 15.15 5.67
CA LEU A 234 12.82 15.53 7.02
C LEU A 234 12.09 14.67 8.05
N LEU A 235 12.84 13.96 8.89
CA LEU A 235 12.29 13.31 10.08
C LEU A 235 11.89 14.36 11.12
N LEU A 236 10.63 14.81 11.06
CA LEU A 236 10.05 15.77 12.00
C LEU A 236 9.73 15.10 13.35
N GLU A 237 10.78 14.75 14.09
CA GLU A 237 10.70 14.20 15.46
C GLU A 237 10.93 15.29 16.52
N SER A 238 10.32 15.13 17.68
CA SER A 238 10.70 15.85 18.90
C SER A 238 10.57 14.96 20.13
N ARG A 239 11.66 14.89 20.91
CA ARG A 239 11.80 14.02 22.09
C ARG A 239 12.13 14.84 23.33
N PHE A 240 11.58 14.45 24.48
CA PHE A 240 11.87 15.05 25.78
C PHE A 240 11.92 13.95 26.86
N THR A 241 12.91 14.02 27.76
CA THR A 241 13.19 12.96 28.76
C THR A 241 13.51 13.58 30.12
N ALA A 242 12.91 13.02 31.18
CA ALA A 242 13.25 13.28 32.57
C ALA A 242 14.21 12.22 33.12
N GLY A 243 15.03 12.58 34.10
CA GLY A 243 15.97 11.67 34.76
C GLY A 243 15.27 10.64 35.65
N PHE A 244 14.78 9.55 35.07
CA PHE A 244 14.14 8.43 35.76
C PHE A 244 14.43 7.11 35.03
N THR A 245 14.55 6.02 35.79
CA THR A 245 14.91 4.67 35.31
C THR A 245 13.95 3.65 35.93
N PRO A 246 13.41 2.65 35.19
CA PRO A 246 13.62 2.38 33.76
C PRO A 246 12.99 3.45 32.85
N THR A 247 13.44 3.49 31.59
CA THR A 247 12.85 4.34 30.56
C THR A 247 11.44 3.86 30.22
N LEU A 248 10.45 4.73 30.43
CA LEU A 248 9.04 4.50 30.07
C LEU A 248 8.64 5.58 29.07
N GLU A 249 8.34 5.18 27.84
CA GLU A 249 8.15 6.08 26.69
C GLU A 249 6.71 6.15 26.19
N ASP A 250 6.18 7.36 26.04
CA ASP A 250 4.95 7.66 25.26
C ASP A 250 5.36 8.17 23.87
N TYR A 251 5.30 7.27 22.89
CA TYR A 251 5.50 7.56 21.48
C TYR A 251 4.15 7.82 20.78
N ARG A 252 4.05 8.88 19.96
CA ARG A 252 2.87 9.13 19.11
C ARG A 252 3.22 9.71 17.74
N TYR A 253 2.50 9.20 16.74
CA TYR A 253 2.43 9.67 15.36
C TYR A 253 1.02 9.36 14.83
N PRO A 254 0.44 10.19 13.96
CA PRO A 254 0.80 11.59 13.69
C PRO A 254 0.27 12.52 14.79
N LEU A 255 0.79 13.75 14.84
CA LEU A 255 0.32 14.84 15.71
C LEU A 255 0.59 16.16 14.98
N LEU A 256 -0.33 17.13 14.95
CA LEU A 256 -0.12 18.38 14.22
C LEU A 256 1.13 19.15 14.70
N ILE A 257 2.25 19.02 13.98
CA ILE A 257 3.53 19.69 14.26
C ILE A 257 3.88 20.60 13.08
N GLU A 258 3.64 21.89 13.25
CA GLU A 258 3.95 22.94 12.26
C GLU A 258 5.47 23.13 12.04
N ASN A 259 6.30 22.88 13.06
CA ASN A 259 7.75 23.13 13.07
C ASN A 259 8.43 22.50 14.29
N GLU A 260 9.77 22.36 14.28
CA GLU A 260 10.51 21.73 15.38
C GLU A 260 10.38 22.43 16.74
N LYS A 261 10.15 23.76 16.77
CA LYS A 261 9.94 24.50 18.04
C LYS A 261 8.61 24.07 18.68
N ARG A 262 7.54 23.97 17.88
CA ARG A 262 6.23 23.47 18.31
C ARG A 262 6.28 21.99 18.67
N GLY A 263 7.01 21.16 17.93
CA GLY A 263 7.26 19.76 18.27
C GLY A 263 7.90 19.58 19.65
N LYS A 264 8.96 20.36 19.94
CA LYS A 264 9.62 20.38 21.26
C LYS A 264 8.69 20.88 22.38
N GLN A 265 7.85 21.88 22.11
CA GLN A 265 6.83 22.36 23.04
C GLN A 265 5.83 21.25 23.39
N ILE A 266 5.25 20.58 22.40
CA ILE A 266 4.26 19.50 22.58
C ILE A 266 4.88 18.30 23.30
N ALA A 267 6.11 17.89 22.95
CA ALA A 267 6.81 16.81 23.63
C ALA A 267 7.07 17.12 25.12
N ARG A 268 7.51 18.36 25.43
CA ARG A 268 7.68 18.84 26.81
C ARG A 268 6.35 18.86 27.58
N GLN A 269 5.31 19.50 27.04
CA GLN A 269 4.01 19.62 27.68
C GLN A 269 3.34 18.25 27.91
N ALA A 270 3.59 17.28 27.04
CA ALA A 270 3.13 15.90 27.25
C ALA A 270 3.89 15.18 28.38
N LEU A 271 5.20 15.41 28.55
CA LEU A 271 5.91 14.85 29.70
C LEU A 271 5.53 15.54 31.01
N GLU A 272 5.34 16.88 30.99
CA GLU A 272 4.76 17.65 32.10
C GLU A 272 3.40 17.07 32.52
N ARG A 273 2.49 16.83 31.56
CA ARG A 273 1.18 16.18 31.81
C ARG A 273 1.33 14.83 32.50
N HIS A 274 2.14 13.92 31.95
CA HIS A 274 2.37 12.59 32.52
C HIS A 274 3.00 12.62 33.92
N ARG A 275 3.78 13.65 34.24
CA ARG A 275 4.49 13.77 35.51
C ARG A 275 3.83 14.72 36.51
N SER A 276 2.71 15.33 36.15
CA SER A 276 1.97 16.28 36.99
C SER A 276 1.60 15.70 38.37
N ASP A 277 1.22 14.42 38.46
CA ASP A 277 0.96 13.72 39.74
C ASP A 277 2.05 12.69 40.13
N TYR A 278 3.28 12.85 39.61
CA TYR A 278 4.45 12.06 40.02
C TYR A 278 4.72 12.17 41.53
N GLU A 279 4.53 13.38 42.08
CA GLU A 279 4.44 13.64 43.51
C GLU A 279 3.13 14.39 43.78
N ARG A 280 2.34 13.90 44.75
CA ARG A 280 1.05 14.47 45.09
C ARG A 280 0.81 14.41 46.60
N GLY A 281 0.34 15.52 47.16
CA GLY A 281 -0.25 15.59 48.48
C GLY A 281 -1.77 15.34 48.43
N ASP A 282 -2.31 14.67 49.43
CA ASP A 282 -3.74 14.52 49.71
C ASP A 282 -3.96 14.87 51.21
N GLY A 283 -4.94 15.73 51.53
CA GLY A 283 -5.09 16.32 52.87
C GLY A 283 -6.51 16.66 53.31
N GLU A 284 -6.68 16.99 54.60
CA GLU A 284 -7.95 17.27 55.28
C GLU A 284 -7.82 18.55 56.13
N SER A 285 -8.82 19.45 56.11
CA SER A 285 -8.77 20.78 56.76
C SER A 285 -10.15 21.39 57.04
N ASP A 286 -10.22 22.38 57.93
CA ASP A 286 -11.36 23.28 58.17
C ASP A 286 -11.18 24.70 57.59
N GLN A 287 -10.11 24.94 56.81
CA GLN A 287 -9.84 26.23 56.16
C GLN A 287 -10.82 26.54 55.02
N THR A 288 -11.59 27.62 55.15
CA THR A 288 -12.64 28.01 54.18
C THR A 288 -12.12 28.73 52.94
N ASN A 289 -10.85 29.15 52.95
CA ASN A 289 -10.19 29.89 51.86
C ASN A 289 -9.47 28.99 50.84
N LEU A 290 -9.30 27.69 51.08
CA LEU A 290 -8.67 26.77 50.14
C LEU A 290 -9.53 26.66 48.87
N ARG A 291 -8.92 26.90 47.71
CA ARG A 291 -9.55 26.85 46.37
C ARG A 291 -8.61 26.21 45.35
N CYS A 292 -9.15 25.55 44.36
CA CYS A 292 -8.40 25.02 43.23
C CYS A 292 -7.72 26.15 42.43
N GLY A 293 -6.58 25.86 41.80
CA GLY A 293 -5.79 26.86 41.08
C GLY A 293 -5.08 27.88 41.96
N HIS A 294 -5.13 27.72 43.29
CA HIS A 294 -4.41 28.58 44.23
C HIS A 294 -3.17 27.88 44.79
N LEU A 295 -2.13 28.66 45.06
CA LEU A 295 -0.92 28.23 45.77
C LEU A 295 -1.13 28.47 47.28
N PHE A 296 -0.77 27.53 48.15
CA PHE A 296 -0.73 27.77 49.60
C PHE A 296 0.55 27.20 50.21
N GLU A 297 0.96 27.75 51.35
CA GLU A 297 2.20 27.37 52.04
C GLU A 297 1.84 26.53 53.28
N LEU A 298 2.33 25.29 53.36
CA LEU A 298 2.12 24.42 54.52
C LEU A 298 3.20 24.70 55.57
N THR A 299 2.82 24.76 56.85
CA THR A 299 3.75 25.03 57.96
C THR A 299 3.48 24.12 59.16
N GLY A 300 4.47 23.92 60.04
CA GLY A 300 4.34 23.10 61.26
C GLY A 300 4.28 21.57 61.06
N HIS A 301 4.38 21.06 59.82
CA HIS A 301 4.31 19.63 59.56
C HIS A 301 5.60 18.88 59.98
N PRO A 302 5.51 17.74 60.72
CA PRO A 302 6.70 17.06 61.27
C PRO A 302 7.74 16.60 60.23
N ARG A 303 7.32 16.23 59.00
CA ARG A 303 8.26 16.03 57.89
C ARG A 303 8.60 17.38 57.28
N LYS A 304 9.86 17.82 57.43
CA LYS A 304 10.34 19.13 56.94
C LYS A 304 9.98 19.39 55.47
N GLN A 305 10.20 18.42 54.58
CA GLN A 305 9.93 18.50 53.14
C GLN A 305 8.47 18.81 52.77
N CYS A 306 7.50 18.62 53.67
CA CYS A 306 6.11 19.00 53.38
C CYS A 306 5.84 20.49 53.64
N ASN A 307 6.72 21.19 54.36
CA ASN A 307 6.56 22.60 54.70
C ASN A 307 7.07 23.48 53.55
N ASP A 308 6.28 23.52 52.49
CA ASP A 308 6.63 24.14 51.21
C ASP A 308 5.38 24.75 50.55
N LEU A 309 5.54 25.30 49.34
CA LEU A 309 4.48 25.86 48.53
C LEU A 309 3.82 24.77 47.65
N TRP A 310 2.50 24.63 47.78
CA TRP A 310 1.70 23.59 47.16
C TRP A 310 0.58 24.19 46.30
N LEU A 311 0.41 23.68 45.08
CA LEU A 311 -0.71 24.02 44.18
C LEU A 311 -1.91 23.13 44.47
N LEU A 312 -3.04 23.74 44.83
CA LEU A 312 -4.33 23.06 45.04
C LEU A 312 -4.94 22.63 43.69
N LEU A 313 -4.86 21.32 43.39
CA LEU A 313 -5.48 20.73 42.19
C LEU A 313 -6.99 20.52 42.33
N SER A 314 -7.45 20.11 43.52
CA SER A 314 -8.88 19.94 43.81
C SER A 314 -9.18 20.18 45.28
N VAL A 315 -10.40 20.65 45.56
CA VAL A 315 -10.97 20.82 46.90
C VAL A 315 -12.41 20.30 46.90
N ALA A 316 -12.68 19.30 47.73
CA ALA A 316 -14.02 18.79 48.01
C ALA A 316 -14.51 19.40 49.33
N HIS A 317 -15.52 20.26 49.26
CA HIS A 317 -16.10 21.00 50.37
C HIS A 317 -17.27 20.23 51.01
N GLU A 318 -17.41 20.31 52.32
CA GLU A 318 -18.58 19.79 53.05
C GLU A 318 -18.92 20.69 54.24
N GLY A 319 -20.16 21.21 54.27
CA GLY A 319 -20.69 22.02 55.36
C GLY A 319 -21.98 21.45 55.93
N ARG A 320 -22.15 21.49 57.26
CA ARG A 320 -23.36 21.06 57.98
C ARG A 320 -23.75 22.08 59.06
N GLN A 321 -25.01 22.50 59.05
CA GLN A 321 -25.57 23.52 59.94
C GLN A 321 -26.97 23.09 60.42
N PRO A 322 -27.10 22.01 61.21
CA PRO A 322 -28.39 21.50 61.69
C PRO A 322 -29.18 22.51 62.54
N GLN A 323 -28.52 23.57 63.03
CA GLN A 323 -29.13 24.69 63.75
C GLN A 323 -30.35 25.30 63.06
N VAL A 324 -30.40 25.31 61.72
CA VAL A 324 -31.49 25.96 60.97
C VAL A 324 -32.85 25.25 61.09
N LEU A 325 -32.85 24.00 61.56
CA LEU A 325 -34.07 23.22 61.81
C LEU A 325 -34.77 23.62 63.12
N GLU A 326 -34.04 24.27 64.04
CA GLU A 326 -34.53 24.72 65.36
C GLU A 326 -35.25 23.57 66.09
N GLU A 327 -36.51 23.73 66.49
CA GLU A 327 -37.30 22.68 67.19
C GLU A 327 -37.58 21.41 66.35
N SER A 328 -37.28 21.42 65.05
CA SER A 328 -37.48 20.27 64.15
C SER A 328 -36.27 19.34 64.05
N SER A 329 -35.21 19.55 64.84
CA SER A 329 -34.01 18.70 64.84
C SER A 329 -34.25 17.34 65.52
N THR A 330 -34.40 16.26 64.75
CA THR A 330 -34.42 14.88 65.26
C THR A 330 -33.02 14.42 65.68
N SER A 331 -32.88 13.87 66.89
CA SER A 331 -31.60 13.61 67.57
C SER A 331 -30.67 12.54 66.98
N ASP A 332 -31.11 11.80 65.95
CA ASP A 332 -30.55 10.48 65.64
C ASP A 332 -29.82 10.36 64.28
N VAL A 333 -29.52 11.49 63.61
CA VAL A 333 -28.70 11.50 62.39
C VAL A 333 -27.21 11.34 62.72
N LYS A 334 -26.81 10.13 63.12
CA LYS A 334 -25.40 9.74 63.23
C LYS A 334 -24.84 9.44 61.84
N THR A 335 -23.98 10.32 61.33
CA THR A 335 -23.16 9.99 60.16
C THR A 335 -22.15 8.88 60.52
N ALA A 336 -21.73 8.10 59.52
CA ALA A 336 -20.81 6.98 59.72
C ALA A 336 -19.40 7.40 60.21
N ASP A 337 -19.10 8.70 60.18
CA ASP A 337 -17.81 9.32 60.54
C ASP A 337 -17.92 10.35 61.69
N GLY A 338 -19.12 10.58 62.23
CA GLY A 338 -19.39 11.52 63.34
C GLY A 338 -19.44 13.01 62.97
N PHE A 339 -19.24 13.41 61.72
CA PHE A 339 -19.30 14.83 61.32
C PHE A 339 -20.74 15.36 61.27
N THR A 340 -21.14 16.09 62.31
CA THR A 340 -22.52 16.54 62.56
C THR A 340 -22.74 18.04 62.34
N GLN A 341 -21.71 18.87 62.53
CA GLN A 341 -21.76 20.33 62.35
C GLN A 341 -20.39 20.87 61.95
N GLY A 342 -20.40 21.96 61.19
CA GLY A 342 -19.22 22.76 60.86
C GLY A 342 -18.93 22.77 59.38
N TYR A 343 -17.73 23.21 59.01
CA TYR A 343 -17.19 23.09 57.66
C TYR A 343 -15.91 22.26 57.71
N ARG A 344 -15.73 21.42 56.70
CA ARG A 344 -14.47 20.74 56.40
C ARG A 344 -14.26 20.67 54.90
N ASN A 345 -13.03 20.39 54.49
CA ASN A 345 -12.70 20.03 53.13
C ASN A 345 -11.66 18.91 53.09
N ARG A 346 -11.61 18.24 51.93
CA ARG A 346 -10.56 17.31 51.54
C ARG A 346 -9.94 17.84 50.25
N PHE A 347 -8.62 17.94 50.19
CA PHE A 347 -7.94 18.59 49.07
C PHE A 347 -6.79 17.74 48.53
N SER A 348 -6.42 17.96 47.27
CA SER A 348 -5.27 17.32 46.64
C SER A 348 -4.34 18.35 46.00
N VAL A 349 -3.03 18.19 46.16
CA VAL A 349 -2.02 19.18 45.76
C VAL A 349 -0.81 18.57 45.07
N ILE A 350 -0.05 19.40 44.36
CA ILE A 350 1.28 19.08 43.81
C ILE A 350 2.28 20.19 44.18
N PRO A 351 3.60 19.95 44.17
CA PRO A 351 4.58 20.98 44.49
C PRO A 351 4.48 22.16 43.51
N ALA A 352 4.65 23.40 43.99
CA ALA A 352 4.47 24.61 43.17
C ALA A 352 5.49 24.80 42.02
N GLU A 353 6.52 23.96 41.93
CA GLU A 353 7.42 23.88 40.77
C GLU A 353 6.91 22.98 39.63
N VAL A 354 5.94 22.10 39.91
CA VAL A 354 5.42 21.12 38.93
C VAL A 354 4.30 21.74 38.09
N VAL A 355 4.63 22.10 36.85
CA VAL A 355 3.65 22.74 35.94
C VAL A 355 2.52 21.78 35.58
N PHE A 356 1.33 22.03 36.12
CA PHE A 356 0.12 21.28 35.80
C PHE A 356 -0.26 21.45 34.32
N ARG A 357 -0.68 20.35 33.68
CA ARG A 357 -1.23 20.33 32.32
C ARG A 357 -2.53 19.51 32.34
N PRO A 358 -3.62 19.98 31.71
CA PRO A 358 -4.88 19.21 31.68
C PRO A 358 -4.68 17.82 31.07
N ALA A 359 -5.45 16.84 31.55
CA ALA A 359 -5.58 15.55 30.87
C ALA A 359 -6.11 15.77 29.43
N LEU A 360 -5.62 14.96 28.49
CA LEU A 360 -6.25 14.91 27.16
C LEU A 360 -7.63 14.24 27.31
N PRO A 361 -8.69 14.78 26.70
CA PRO A 361 -10.00 14.13 26.69
C PRO A 361 -9.97 12.80 25.93
N ALA A 362 -11.09 12.07 25.95
CA ALA A 362 -11.28 10.92 25.08
C ALA A 362 -11.08 11.32 23.60
N SER A 363 -10.65 10.35 22.77
CA SER A 363 -10.44 10.62 21.34
C SER A 363 -11.72 11.12 20.68
N ARG A 364 -11.59 12.11 19.78
CA ARG A 364 -12.69 12.58 18.92
C ARG A 364 -13.32 11.37 18.20
N ARG A 365 -14.62 11.44 17.90
CA ARG A 365 -15.25 10.45 17.01
C ARG A 365 -14.58 10.55 15.63
N PRO A 366 -13.99 9.47 15.08
CA PRO A 366 -13.25 9.55 13.84
C PRO A 366 -14.19 9.88 12.68
N LEU A 367 -13.84 10.90 11.91
CA LEU A 367 -14.54 11.28 10.69
C LEU A 367 -13.88 10.57 9.51
N VAL A 368 -14.50 9.54 8.96
CA VAL A 368 -13.84 8.70 7.93
C VAL A 368 -13.82 9.40 6.57
N THR A 369 -14.98 9.53 5.92
CA THR A 369 -15.12 10.11 4.58
C THR A 369 -16.48 10.82 4.45
N GLN A 370 -16.51 11.93 3.72
CA GLN A 370 -17.72 12.68 3.32
C GLN A 370 -17.59 13.17 1.88
N THR A 371 -18.67 13.67 1.27
CA THR A 371 -18.55 14.50 0.07
C THR A 371 -18.49 15.99 0.44
N ALA A 372 -17.84 16.78 -0.41
CA ALA A 372 -17.70 18.22 -0.29
C ALA A 372 -17.79 18.84 -1.70
N ARG A 373 -18.07 20.14 -1.79
CA ARG A 373 -18.09 20.88 -3.06
C ARG A 373 -16.86 21.76 -3.19
N VAL A 374 -16.20 21.75 -4.34
CA VAL A 374 -15.00 22.59 -4.58
C VAL A 374 -15.39 24.07 -4.67
N THR A 375 -14.64 24.95 -4.02
CA THR A 375 -14.88 26.41 -3.99
C THR A 375 -13.65 27.22 -4.41
N GLY A 376 -13.84 28.53 -4.56
CA GLY A 376 -12.81 29.50 -4.93
C GLY A 376 -13.41 30.91 -5.05
N PRO A 377 -12.66 31.88 -5.58
CA PRO A 377 -13.14 33.25 -5.81
C PRO A 377 -14.30 33.32 -6.82
N GLU A 378 -15.12 34.36 -6.72
CA GLU A 378 -16.17 34.64 -7.71
C GLU A 378 -15.56 34.93 -9.09
N GLY A 379 -16.09 34.29 -10.14
CA GLY A 379 -15.64 34.43 -11.52
C GLY A 379 -14.55 33.44 -11.96
N GLU A 380 -13.93 32.70 -11.04
CA GLU A 380 -12.94 31.66 -11.36
C GLU A 380 -13.59 30.30 -11.71
N GLU A 381 -12.90 29.49 -12.51
CA GLU A 381 -13.25 28.08 -12.76
C GLU A 381 -12.34 27.08 -12.04
N ILE A 382 -11.07 27.45 -11.83
CA ILE A 382 -10.03 26.57 -11.29
C ILE A 382 -9.24 27.38 -10.26
N TYR A 383 -9.29 26.98 -8.99
CA TYR A 383 -8.58 27.66 -7.91
C TYR A 383 -7.73 26.66 -7.13
N CYS A 384 -6.42 26.67 -7.41
CA CYS A 384 -5.44 25.79 -6.78
C CYS A 384 -4.13 26.51 -6.43
N ASP A 385 -3.29 25.85 -5.64
CA ASP A 385 -1.94 26.33 -5.28
C ASP A 385 -0.81 25.56 -6.00
N GLU A 386 0.44 25.87 -5.62
CA GLU A 386 1.68 25.25 -6.15
C GLU A 386 1.74 23.71 -5.99
N PHE A 387 0.93 23.14 -5.09
CA PHE A 387 0.85 21.69 -4.84
C PHE A 387 -0.42 21.05 -5.45
N GLY A 388 -1.16 21.79 -6.29
CA GLY A 388 -2.43 21.34 -6.86
C GLY A 388 -3.56 21.14 -5.83
N ARG A 389 -3.45 21.76 -4.65
CA ARG A 389 -4.48 21.71 -3.61
C ARG A 389 -5.63 22.63 -3.96
N VAL A 390 -6.86 22.30 -3.57
CA VAL A 390 -8.06 23.10 -3.83
C VAL A 390 -8.76 23.52 -2.53
N LYS A 391 -9.75 24.41 -2.62
CA LYS A 391 -10.67 24.75 -1.52
C LYS A 391 -11.96 23.95 -1.62
N ILE A 392 -12.62 23.69 -0.49
CA ILE A 392 -13.87 22.95 -0.39
C ILE A 392 -14.86 23.60 0.58
N GLU A 393 -16.14 23.30 0.37
CA GLU A 393 -17.27 23.56 1.26
C GLU A 393 -17.83 22.20 1.70
N LEU A 394 -17.82 21.95 3.01
CA LEU A 394 -18.36 20.72 3.61
C LEU A 394 -19.86 20.94 3.95
N PRO A 395 -20.77 19.98 3.65
CA PRO A 395 -22.23 20.21 3.75
C PRO A 395 -22.80 20.57 5.14
N TRP A 396 -21.97 20.52 6.18
CA TRP A 396 -22.33 20.87 7.56
C TRP A 396 -21.73 22.20 8.04
N ASP A 397 -20.80 22.82 7.29
CA ASP A 397 -20.38 24.18 7.61
C ASP A 397 -21.48 25.16 7.23
N ARG A 398 -21.60 26.22 8.03
CA ARG A 398 -22.67 27.22 8.00
C ARG A 398 -22.10 28.64 8.08
N THR A 399 -20.78 28.79 8.00
CA THR A 399 -20.09 30.06 8.27
C THR A 399 -19.72 30.83 7.01
N GLU A 400 -18.96 30.23 6.08
CA GLU A 400 -18.48 30.88 4.86
C GLU A 400 -18.82 30.01 3.63
N LEU A 401 -20.02 30.19 3.07
CA LEU A 401 -20.50 29.43 1.90
C LEU A 401 -20.05 30.07 0.58
N ASN A 402 -19.72 29.25 -0.41
CA ASN A 402 -19.34 29.64 -1.78
C ASN A 402 -18.13 30.60 -1.86
N SER A 403 -17.11 30.43 -1.00
CA SER A 403 -15.95 31.32 -0.94
C SER A 403 -14.61 30.57 -1.00
N GLU A 404 -13.55 31.28 -1.38
CA GLU A 404 -12.15 30.90 -1.20
C GLU A 404 -11.77 30.63 0.28
N ARG A 405 -12.64 31.03 1.22
CA ARG A 405 -12.46 30.93 2.69
C ARG A 405 -13.10 29.69 3.31
N SER A 406 -13.92 28.93 2.58
CA SER A 406 -14.69 27.79 3.13
C SER A 406 -13.81 26.70 3.76
N SER A 407 -12.55 26.55 3.35
CA SER A 407 -11.61 25.59 3.95
C SER A 407 -10.14 26.05 3.92
N CYS A 408 -9.27 25.25 4.56
CA CYS A 408 -7.84 25.22 4.26
C CYS A 408 -7.55 24.69 2.85
N TRP A 409 -6.28 24.66 2.44
CA TRP A 409 -5.85 24.04 1.18
C TRP A 409 -5.82 22.51 1.28
N VAL A 410 -6.78 21.85 0.63
CA VAL A 410 -6.96 20.39 0.69
C VAL A 410 -6.23 19.70 -0.46
N ARG A 411 -5.39 18.71 -0.14
CA ARG A 411 -4.68 17.90 -1.14
C ARG A 411 -5.66 17.08 -1.99
N VAL A 412 -5.31 16.87 -3.25
CA VAL A 412 -6.01 15.97 -4.17
C VAL A 412 -5.13 14.74 -4.39
N ALA A 413 -5.69 13.55 -4.21
CA ALA A 413 -5.04 12.30 -4.58
C ALA A 413 -5.05 12.15 -6.11
N SER A 414 -3.90 11.89 -6.71
CA SER A 414 -3.80 11.44 -8.09
C SER A 414 -3.82 9.92 -8.16
N SER A 415 -4.26 9.37 -9.28
CA SER A 415 -4.10 7.94 -9.62
C SER A 415 -2.64 7.53 -9.78
N TRP A 416 -1.74 8.47 -10.12
CA TRP A 416 -0.31 8.24 -10.25
C TRP A 416 0.47 9.55 -10.06
N ALA A 417 1.46 9.56 -9.17
CA ALA A 417 2.33 10.71 -8.94
C ALA A 417 3.75 10.25 -8.60
N GLY A 418 4.74 10.89 -9.23
CA GLY A 418 6.17 10.67 -9.02
C GLY A 418 6.96 11.97 -9.18
N ASP A 419 8.28 11.88 -9.21
CA ASP A 419 9.17 13.05 -9.33
C ASP A 419 9.10 13.64 -10.75
N HIS A 420 8.36 14.73 -10.92
CA HIS A 420 8.07 15.38 -12.20
C HIS A 420 7.33 14.51 -13.25
N PHE A 421 6.69 13.40 -12.83
CA PHE A 421 5.84 12.57 -13.70
C PHE A 421 4.55 12.07 -13.00
N GLY A 422 3.59 11.58 -13.79
CA GLY A 422 2.33 11.01 -13.32
C GLY A 422 1.11 11.64 -14.00
N ALA A 423 -0.06 11.45 -13.40
CA ALA A 423 -1.31 12.07 -13.80
C ALA A 423 -1.61 13.30 -12.92
N VAL A 424 -2.22 14.34 -13.49
CA VAL A 424 -2.73 15.50 -12.75
C VAL A 424 -4.12 15.86 -13.29
N THR A 425 -5.14 15.77 -12.43
CA THR A 425 -6.51 16.18 -12.74
C THR A 425 -7.03 17.05 -11.61
N LEU A 426 -7.11 18.35 -11.85
CA LEU A 426 -7.53 19.33 -10.84
C LEU A 426 -9.06 19.43 -10.79
N PRO A 427 -9.70 19.19 -9.63
CA PRO A 427 -11.12 19.45 -9.45
C PRO A 427 -11.45 20.93 -9.66
N ARG A 428 -12.47 21.22 -10.47
CA ARG A 428 -12.93 22.58 -10.77
C ARG A 428 -13.96 23.06 -9.76
N ILE A 429 -14.10 24.38 -9.64
CA ILE A 429 -15.09 25.02 -8.77
C ILE A 429 -16.50 24.50 -9.11
N GLY A 430 -17.23 24.09 -8.08
CA GLY A 430 -18.56 23.49 -8.20
C GLY A 430 -18.61 21.97 -8.38
N MET A 431 -17.47 21.28 -8.61
CA MET A 431 -17.43 19.81 -8.61
C MET A 431 -17.65 19.23 -7.22
N GLU A 432 -18.24 18.03 -7.16
CA GLU A 432 -18.37 17.26 -5.91
C GLU A 432 -17.21 16.26 -5.77
N VAL A 433 -16.55 16.32 -4.62
CA VAL A 433 -15.33 15.57 -4.29
C VAL A 433 -15.51 14.72 -3.04
N VAL A 434 -14.84 13.57 -3.00
CA VAL A 434 -14.84 12.62 -1.88
C VAL A 434 -13.67 12.95 -0.96
N VAL A 435 -13.95 13.51 0.22
CA VAL A 435 -12.96 13.94 1.20
C VAL A 435 -12.84 12.87 2.30
N THR A 436 -11.67 12.26 2.39
CA THR A 436 -11.28 11.33 3.46
C THR A 436 -10.35 12.07 4.43
N PHE A 437 -10.44 11.79 5.73
CA PHE A 437 -9.66 12.50 6.75
C PHE A 437 -8.60 11.57 7.36
N LEU A 438 -7.36 12.02 7.41
CA LEU A 438 -6.22 11.21 7.84
C LEU A 438 -6.32 10.89 9.35
N GLU A 439 -6.13 9.62 9.72
CA GLU A 439 -6.44 9.07 11.06
C GLU A 439 -7.88 9.33 11.56
N GLY A 440 -8.78 9.76 10.68
CA GLY A 440 -10.12 10.23 11.05
C GLY A 440 -10.15 11.59 11.75
N ASP A 441 -9.05 12.38 11.69
CA ASP A 441 -8.97 13.72 12.27
C ASP A 441 -9.60 14.77 11.32
N PRO A 442 -10.71 15.44 11.72
CA PRO A 442 -11.34 16.50 10.91
C PRO A 442 -10.39 17.61 10.47
N ASP A 443 -9.28 17.82 11.19
CA ASP A 443 -8.27 18.84 10.88
C ASP A 443 -7.30 18.43 9.75
N LYS A 444 -7.33 17.17 9.27
CA LYS A 444 -6.45 16.64 8.21
C LYS A 444 -7.21 16.07 6.99
N PRO A 445 -7.98 16.88 6.23
CA PRO A 445 -8.70 16.44 5.03
C PRO A 445 -7.78 16.13 3.83
N LEU A 446 -8.20 15.14 3.02
CA LEU A 446 -7.59 14.74 1.74
C LEU A 446 -8.71 14.38 0.75
N ILE A 447 -8.75 15.02 -0.42
CA ILE A 447 -9.62 14.61 -1.52
C ILE A 447 -9.07 13.30 -2.12
N THR A 448 -9.93 12.31 -2.22
CA THR A 448 -9.62 10.93 -2.63
C THR A 448 -10.35 10.49 -3.92
N GLY A 449 -11.21 11.34 -4.47
CA GLY A 449 -11.90 11.13 -5.74
C GLY A 449 -12.90 12.24 -6.05
N CYS A 450 -13.53 12.17 -7.23
CA CYS A 450 -14.66 13.01 -7.64
C CYS A 450 -15.89 12.12 -7.87
N VAL A 451 -17.10 12.67 -7.68
CA VAL A 451 -18.36 11.96 -7.95
C VAL A 451 -19.26 12.74 -8.91
N ALA A 452 -19.98 12.03 -9.76
CA ALA A 452 -20.97 12.61 -10.66
C ALA A 452 -22.31 12.78 -9.93
N ASN A 453 -23.00 13.89 -10.20
CA ASN A 453 -24.32 14.20 -9.63
C ASN A 453 -25.22 14.86 -10.70
N ARG A 454 -26.37 15.42 -10.29
CA ARG A 454 -27.34 16.01 -11.24
C ARG A 454 -26.86 17.33 -11.88
N VAL A 455 -25.90 18.02 -11.27
CA VAL A 455 -25.30 19.27 -11.78
C VAL A 455 -24.02 18.97 -12.56
N THR A 456 -23.13 18.17 -12.00
CA THR A 456 -21.94 17.63 -12.67
C THR A 456 -22.20 16.20 -13.14
N ALA A 457 -23.02 16.10 -14.18
CA ALA A 457 -23.42 14.82 -14.79
C ALA A 457 -22.30 14.21 -15.65
N PRO A 458 -22.35 12.89 -15.94
CA PRO A 458 -21.38 12.24 -16.83
C PRO A 458 -21.40 12.81 -18.28
N PRO A 459 -20.29 12.69 -19.05
CA PRO A 459 -20.18 13.26 -20.41
C PRO A 459 -21.16 12.72 -21.47
N TYR A 460 -21.85 11.61 -21.18
CA TYR A 460 -22.87 10.99 -22.03
C TYR A 460 -24.05 10.52 -21.18
N SER A 461 -25.21 10.32 -21.79
CA SER A 461 -26.39 9.73 -21.14
C SER A 461 -26.12 8.30 -20.64
N LEU A 462 -26.41 8.05 -19.37
CA LEU A 462 -26.42 6.72 -18.77
C LEU A 462 -27.86 6.35 -18.37
N PRO A 463 -28.28 5.08 -18.51
CA PRO A 463 -27.50 3.90 -18.87
C PRO A 463 -27.32 3.65 -20.39
N GLU A 464 -27.70 4.60 -21.25
CA GLU A 464 -27.65 4.46 -22.71
C GLU A 464 -26.23 4.17 -23.25
N HIS A 465 -25.24 4.94 -22.82
CA HIS A 465 -23.83 4.78 -23.19
C HIS A 465 -23.00 4.01 -22.14
N LYS A 466 -23.61 3.04 -21.45
CA LYS A 466 -22.96 2.22 -20.40
C LYS A 466 -21.74 1.41 -20.86
N THR A 467 -21.50 1.30 -22.17
CA THR A 467 -20.35 0.63 -22.80
C THR A 467 -19.23 1.59 -23.19
N ARG A 468 -19.28 2.87 -22.77
CA ARG A 468 -18.23 3.86 -23.04
C ARG A 468 -17.34 4.12 -21.84
N THR A 469 -16.04 3.88 -22.01
CA THR A 469 -14.98 4.40 -21.14
C THR A 469 -14.54 5.77 -21.67
N VAL A 470 -14.51 6.82 -20.84
CA VAL A 470 -14.39 8.21 -21.31
C VAL A 470 -13.48 9.05 -20.43
N LEU A 471 -12.49 9.70 -21.06
CA LEU A 471 -11.67 10.78 -20.52
C LEU A 471 -11.90 12.05 -21.35
N ARG A 472 -12.93 12.83 -20.99
CA ARG A 472 -13.22 14.14 -21.59
C ARG A 472 -12.81 15.27 -20.65
N SER A 473 -12.03 16.23 -21.16
CA SER A 473 -11.77 17.52 -20.51
C SER A 473 -12.67 18.61 -21.08
N GLU A 474 -12.82 19.71 -20.35
CA GLU A 474 -13.58 20.89 -20.79
C GLU A 474 -12.62 22.07 -20.99
N SER A 475 -12.81 22.89 -22.01
CA SER A 475 -12.03 24.12 -22.19
C SER A 475 -12.22 25.06 -20.98
N SER A 476 -11.18 25.81 -20.63
CA SER A 476 -11.24 26.80 -19.54
C SER A 476 -10.54 28.09 -20.01
N PRO A 477 -11.19 29.27 -19.94
CA PRO A 477 -12.60 29.47 -19.59
C PRO A 477 -13.58 28.76 -20.53
N ARG A 478 -14.77 28.44 -20.01
CA ARG A 478 -15.82 27.69 -20.71
C ARG A 478 -16.29 28.37 -21.99
N ASN A 479 -16.12 27.68 -23.10
CA ASN A 479 -16.61 28.08 -24.43
C ASN A 479 -17.40 26.96 -25.16
N GLY A 480 -17.69 25.85 -24.46
CA GLY A 480 -18.34 24.66 -25.00
C GLY A 480 -17.41 23.65 -25.70
N GLY A 481 -16.13 23.99 -25.91
CA GLY A 481 -15.15 23.09 -26.52
C GLY A 481 -14.54 22.08 -25.54
N TYR A 482 -14.17 20.90 -26.02
CA TYR A 482 -13.67 19.78 -25.22
C TYR A 482 -12.59 18.97 -25.96
N THR A 483 -11.65 18.41 -25.21
CA THR A 483 -10.70 17.38 -25.70
C THR A 483 -11.10 16.05 -25.07
N GLU A 484 -11.09 14.96 -25.83
CA GLU A 484 -11.61 13.66 -25.39
C GLU A 484 -10.78 12.51 -25.94
N LEU A 485 -10.50 11.54 -25.08
CA LEU A 485 -10.23 10.16 -25.46
C LEU A 485 -11.37 9.29 -24.92
N SER A 486 -11.99 8.48 -25.77
CA SER A 486 -13.02 7.53 -25.36
C SER A 486 -12.90 6.21 -26.11
N ILE A 487 -13.40 5.15 -25.48
CA ILE A 487 -13.44 3.78 -26.00
C ILE A 487 -14.88 3.29 -25.85
N GLU A 488 -15.52 2.90 -26.94
CA GLU A 488 -16.81 2.20 -26.96
C GLU A 488 -16.55 0.69 -27.07
N ASP A 489 -16.91 -0.06 -26.03
CA ASP A 489 -16.72 -1.52 -25.91
C ASP A 489 -17.97 -2.30 -26.39
N ARG A 490 -18.73 -1.74 -27.33
CA ARG A 490 -19.98 -2.32 -27.83
C ARG A 490 -19.69 -3.24 -29.02
N ALA A 491 -19.94 -4.53 -28.83
CA ALA A 491 -19.78 -5.58 -29.84
C ALA A 491 -20.31 -5.19 -31.24
N GLY A 492 -19.43 -5.19 -32.24
CA GLY A 492 -19.71 -4.83 -33.64
C GLY A 492 -19.90 -3.33 -33.90
N GLN A 493 -19.60 -2.48 -32.93
CA GLN A 493 -19.66 -1.01 -32.98
C GLN A 493 -18.48 -0.37 -32.19
N GLU A 494 -17.39 -1.12 -32.03
CA GLU A 494 -16.22 -0.73 -31.25
C GLU A 494 -15.52 0.49 -31.85
N LEU A 495 -15.14 1.45 -31.01
CA LEU A 495 -14.54 2.70 -31.46
C LEU A 495 -13.63 3.31 -30.41
N ILE A 496 -12.37 3.55 -30.77
CA ILE A 496 -11.49 4.50 -30.06
C ILE A 496 -11.70 5.87 -30.73
N TYR A 497 -12.28 6.82 -30.00
CA TYR A 497 -12.52 8.18 -30.47
C TYR A 497 -11.62 9.17 -29.73
N LEU A 498 -10.77 9.86 -30.50
CA LEU A 498 -9.86 10.90 -30.03
C LEU A 498 -10.26 12.24 -30.68
N HIS A 499 -10.58 13.24 -29.85
CA HIS A 499 -10.93 14.60 -30.26
C HIS A 499 -10.00 15.61 -29.60
N ALA A 500 -9.34 16.44 -30.39
CA ALA A 500 -8.53 17.57 -29.91
C ALA A 500 -9.21 18.89 -30.27
N GLN A 501 -9.48 19.75 -29.28
CA GLN A 501 -10.25 20.98 -29.50
C GLN A 501 -9.53 22.05 -30.36
N ARG A 502 -8.20 21.97 -30.52
CA ARG A 502 -7.42 22.90 -31.35
C ARG A 502 -6.25 22.21 -32.04
N ASP A 503 -5.17 21.98 -31.31
CA ASP A 503 -3.93 21.41 -31.84
C ASP A 503 -3.75 19.98 -31.31
N MET A 504 -3.24 19.09 -32.15
CA MET A 504 -2.77 17.76 -31.74
C MET A 504 -1.31 17.61 -32.16
N ALA A 505 -0.41 17.48 -31.19
CA ALA A 505 1.01 17.23 -31.43
C ALA A 505 1.37 15.81 -30.97
N ARG A 506 1.83 14.98 -31.91
CA ARG A 506 2.39 13.64 -31.62
C ARG A 506 3.91 13.70 -31.78
N LYS A 507 4.65 13.54 -30.68
CA LYS A 507 6.10 13.31 -30.70
C LYS A 507 6.36 11.87 -30.30
N VAL A 508 7.12 11.14 -31.11
CA VAL A 508 7.58 9.78 -30.82
C VAL A 508 9.10 9.82 -30.74
N GLY A 509 9.68 9.12 -29.77
CA GLY A 509 11.14 9.13 -29.52
C GLY A 509 11.93 8.13 -30.37
N HIS A 510 11.23 7.17 -30.97
CA HIS A 510 11.73 6.15 -31.90
C HIS A 510 10.64 5.92 -32.96
N ASP A 511 10.25 4.68 -33.25
CA ASP A 511 9.36 4.34 -34.37
C ASP A 511 7.87 4.61 -34.11
N SER A 512 7.15 4.98 -35.18
CA SER A 512 5.72 5.26 -35.16
C SER A 512 4.98 4.42 -36.20
N GLN A 513 4.69 3.16 -35.85
CA GLN A 513 3.90 2.26 -36.69
C GLN A 513 2.40 2.60 -36.64
N LEU A 514 1.66 2.19 -37.68
CA LEU A 514 0.21 2.28 -37.81
C LEU A 514 -0.27 1.22 -38.80
N GLU A 515 -0.94 0.18 -38.31
CA GLU A 515 -1.64 -0.81 -39.11
C GLU A 515 -3.15 -0.49 -39.13
N VAL A 516 -3.82 -0.72 -40.26
CA VAL A 516 -5.27 -0.55 -40.40
C VAL A 516 -5.82 -1.68 -41.27
N GLY A 517 -6.40 -2.71 -40.66
CA GLY A 517 -6.93 -3.90 -41.35
C GLY A 517 -8.19 -3.69 -42.21
N ASN A 518 -8.48 -2.45 -42.61
CA ASN A 518 -9.54 -2.08 -43.55
C ASN A 518 -9.20 -0.70 -44.16
N GLU A 519 -10.06 0.32 -43.99
CA GLU A 519 -9.85 1.65 -44.59
C GLU A 519 -9.25 2.68 -43.61
N ARG A 520 -8.10 3.27 -43.96
CA ARG A 520 -7.67 4.57 -43.41
C ARG A 520 -8.27 5.69 -44.26
N ARG A 521 -9.04 6.59 -43.65
CA ARG A 521 -9.52 7.83 -44.26
C ARG A 521 -8.95 9.03 -43.52
N GLU A 522 -8.43 10.00 -44.25
CA GLU A 522 -7.85 11.23 -43.69
C GLU A 522 -8.28 12.44 -44.55
N SER A 523 -8.68 13.53 -43.90
CA SER A 523 -9.23 14.71 -44.57
C SER A 523 -8.61 15.97 -43.97
N ILE A 524 -7.77 16.64 -44.75
CA ILE A 524 -7.02 17.82 -44.34
C ILE A 524 -7.55 19.01 -45.12
N ASN A 525 -8.29 19.90 -44.44
CA ASN A 525 -8.90 21.09 -45.06
C ASN A 525 -7.90 22.23 -45.30
N GLY A 526 -6.73 22.15 -44.66
CA GLY A 526 -5.60 23.08 -44.83
C GLY A 526 -4.44 22.43 -45.58
N ASN A 527 -3.22 22.78 -45.20
CA ASN A 527 -2.01 22.18 -45.78
C ASN A 527 -1.61 20.90 -45.03
N SER A 528 -1.16 19.89 -45.77
CA SER A 528 -0.36 18.79 -45.22
C SER A 528 1.11 19.00 -45.58
N LEU A 529 2.02 18.72 -44.66
CA LEU A 529 3.47 18.81 -44.88
C LEU A 529 4.13 17.56 -44.28
N THR A 530 4.69 16.73 -45.15
CA THR A 530 5.48 15.56 -44.77
C THR A 530 6.94 15.83 -45.10
N ASN A 531 7.82 15.70 -44.11
CA ASN A 531 9.27 15.79 -44.29
C ASN A 531 9.89 14.50 -43.74
N VAL A 532 10.73 13.84 -44.54
CA VAL A 532 11.37 12.58 -44.18
C VAL A 532 12.86 12.68 -44.51
N GLY A 533 13.72 12.49 -43.51
CA GLY A 533 15.17 12.73 -43.63
C GLY A 533 15.98 11.62 -44.32
N LYS A 534 15.33 10.57 -44.81
CA LYS A 534 15.91 9.47 -45.60
C LYS A 534 14.94 9.10 -46.74
N ASN A 535 14.27 7.96 -46.66
CA ASN A 535 13.39 7.44 -47.70
C ASN A 535 11.92 7.68 -47.32
N LEU A 536 11.08 8.03 -48.29
CA LEU A 536 9.62 8.07 -48.17
C LEU A 536 9.03 7.09 -49.18
N ASP A 537 8.85 5.86 -48.74
CA ASP A 537 8.37 4.77 -49.59
C ASP A 537 6.82 4.77 -49.59
N LEU A 538 6.22 4.73 -50.79
CA LEU A 538 4.77 4.83 -51.00
C LEU A 538 4.30 3.74 -51.98
N GLN A 539 3.89 2.60 -51.43
CA GLN A 539 3.40 1.45 -52.18
C GLN A 539 1.86 1.37 -52.09
N ALA A 540 1.20 1.00 -53.20
CA ALA A 540 -0.23 0.68 -53.21
C ALA A 540 -0.52 -0.42 -54.24
N GLY A 541 -1.22 -1.48 -53.85
CA GLY A 541 -1.51 -2.65 -54.69
C GLY A 541 -2.45 -2.44 -55.88
N LEU A 542 -2.81 -1.19 -56.20
CA LEU A 542 -3.59 -0.83 -57.39
C LEU A 542 -3.00 0.41 -58.07
N HIS A 543 -3.12 1.60 -57.44
CA HIS A 543 -2.69 2.87 -58.04
C HIS A 543 -2.10 3.82 -56.98
N VAL A 544 -0.91 4.38 -57.27
CA VAL A 544 -0.38 5.58 -56.59
C VAL A 544 -0.54 6.76 -57.55
N LEU A 545 -1.29 7.80 -57.16
CA LEU A 545 -1.54 8.97 -58.01
C LEU A 545 -0.77 10.19 -57.50
N LEU A 546 0.36 10.50 -58.16
CA LEU A 546 1.15 11.70 -57.90
C LEU A 546 0.84 12.78 -58.95
N LYS A 547 0.65 14.04 -58.49
CA LYS A 547 0.34 15.19 -59.35
C LYS A 547 1.15 16.41 -58.94
N ALA A 548 2.25 16.69 -59.63
CA ALA A 548 3.06 17.89 -59.45
C ALA A 548 2.81 18.93 -60.56
N GLY A 549 3.12 20.19 -60.27
CA GLY A 549 2.94 21.32 -61.20
C GLY A 549 4.19 21.79 -61.95
N ALA A 550 5.32 21.08 -61.83
CA ALA A 550 6.59 21.45 -62.46
C ALA A 550 7.27 20.24 -63.12
N ASN A 551 7.83 19.33 -62.33
CA ASN A 551 8.44 18.08 -62.78
C ASN A 551 7.98 16.92 -61.89
N VAL A 552 8.00 15.70 -62.45
CA VAL A 552 7.98 14.44 -61.71
C VAL A 552 9.04 13.54 -62.35
N VAL A 553 9.89 12.92 -61.54
CA VAL A 553 10.75 11.81 -62.00
C VAL A 553 10.06 10.53 -61.53
N LEU A 554 9.94 9.56 -62.44
CA LEU A 554 9.34 8.26 -62.18
C LEU A 554 10.34 7.18 -62.57
N ASP A 555 10.46 6.17 -61.72
CA ASP A 555 11.23 4.95 -61.94
C ASP A 555 10.34 3.78 -61.50
N ALA A 556 10.35 2.68 -62.27
CA ALA A 556 9.50 1.51 -62.02
C ALA A 556 10.02 0.29 -62.78
N GLY A 557 10.35 -0.79 -62.06
CA GLY A 557 10.98 -2.00 -62.60
C GLY A 557 10.10 -2.92 -63.47
N ALA A 558 8.93 -2.46 -63.94
CA ALA A 558 8.05 -3.25 -64.82
C ALA A 558 7.44 -2.39 -65.93
N SER A 559 6.69 -1.32 -65.57
CA SER A 559 6.34 -0.27 -66.53
C SER A 559 5.94 1.07 -65.89
N ILE A 560 6.13 2.16 -66.64
CA ILE A 560 5.60 3.50 -66.36
C ILE A 560 4.54 3.83 -67.41
N THR A 561 3.27 3.94 -67.00
CA THR A 561 2.17 4.32 -67.91
C THR A 561 1.69 5.75 -67.67
N LEU A 562 2.00 6.66 -68.60
CA LEU A 562 1.52 8.04 -68.62
C LEU A 562 0.25 8.13 -69.48
N LYS A 563 -0.90 8.52 -68.89
CA LYS A 563 -2.20 8.62 -69.59
C LYS A 563 -2.74 10.05 -69.57
N ALA A 564 -3.10 10.58 -70.75
CA ALA A 564 -3.69 11.91 -70.91
C ALA A 564 -4.62 11.98 -72.13
N GLY A 565 -5.83 12.52 -71.95
CA GLY A 565 -6.76 12.81 -73.08
C GLY A 565 -7.28 11.59 -73.87
N GLY A 566 -7.06 10.37 -73.38
CA GLY A 566 -7.33 9.11 -74.11
C GLY A 566 -6.07 8.47 -74.72
N HIS A 567 -4.99 9.25 -74.84
CA HIS A 567 -3.67 8.77 -75.25
C HIS A 567 -2.89 8.19 -74.07
N HIS A 568 -1.95 7.31 -74.37
CA HIS A 568 -0.97 6.78 -73.42
C HIS A 568 0.44 6.71 -74.02
N ILE A 569 1.44 6.86 -73.15
CA ILE A 569 2.81 6.40 -73.34
C ILE A 569 3.06 5.36 -72.24
N VAL A 570 3.56 4.19 -72.63
CA VAL A 570 4.06 3.14 -71.74
C VAL A 570 5.56 3.06 -71.95
N ILE A 571 6.31 2.97 -70.86
CA ILE A 571 7.74 2.63 -70.85
C ILE A 571 7.83 1.32 -70.10
N ASP A 572 8.35 0.26 -70.71
CA ASP A 572 8.48 -1.08 -70.12
C ASP A 572 9.78 -1.74 -70.61
N ALA A 573 9.96 -3.04 -70.30
CA ALA A 573 11.16 -3.80 -70.66
C ALA A 573 11.33 -3.99 -72.19
N ASP A 574 10.24 -3.97 -72.97
CA ASP A 574 10.28 -4.10 -74.43
C ASP A 574 10.46 -2.74 -75.14
N GLY A 575 10.20 -1.62 -74.45
CA GLY A 575 10.60 -0.28 -74.89
C GLY A 575 9.66 0.86 -74.51
N ILE A 576 9.60 1.88 -75.37
CA ILE A 576 8.71 3.05 -75.20
C ILE A 576 7.59 2.99 -76.24
N PHE A 577 6.42 2.53 -75.81
CA PHE A 577 5.22 2.40 -76.64
C PHE A 577 4.32 3.63 -76.47
N SER A 578 4.02 4.32 -77.57
CA SER A 578 3.07 5.44 -77.58
C SER A 578 1.86 5.11 -78.44
N SER A 579 0.67 5.43 -77.92
CA SER A 579 -0.61 5.30 -78.62
C SER A 579 -0.75 6.16 -79.89
N THR A 580 0.20 7.07 -80.12
CA THR A 580 0.31 7.98 -81.27
C THR A 580 1.78 8.24 -81.58
N GLU A 581 2.09 8.54 -82.85
CA GLU A 581 3.44 8.85 -83.32
C GLU A 581 4.07 10.02 -82.51
N ILE A 582 5.34 9.86 -82.10
CA ILE A 582 6.06 10.86 -81.31
C ILE A 582 6.86 11.76 -82.28
N GLU A 583 6.51 13.05 -82.37
CA GLU A 583 7.23 14.00 -83.22
C GLU A 583 8.64 14.30 -82.70
N THR A 584 9.65 13.65 -83.28
CA THR A 584 11.07 13.84 -82.92
C THR A 584 11.68 15.10 -83.55
N GLY A 585 11.28 16.31 -83.11
CA GLY A 585 11.96 17.54 -83.58
C GLY A 585 11.35 18.92 -83.28
N GLY A 586 11.12 19.28 -82.00
CA GLY A 586 10.71 20.64 -81.63
C GLY A 586 11.87 21.63 -81.47
N LYS A 587 11.94 22.69 -82.30
CA LYS A 587 12.85 23.84 -82.06
C LYS A 587 12.34 24.72 -80.92
N LEU A 588 13.23 25.16 -80.02
CA LEU A 588 12.91 26.25 -79.09
C LEU A 588 12.63 27.56 -79.85
N GLY A 589 11.42 28.09 -79.71
CA GLY A 589 11.02 29.41 -80.19
C GLY A 589 11.26 30.49 -79.13
N ASN A 590 11.84 31.62 -79.54
CA ASN A 590 12.15 32.73 -78.64
C ASN A 590 10.92 33.60 -78.30
N SER A 591 10.59 33.69 -77.01
CA SER A 591 10.02 34.90 -76.37
C SER A 591 10.26 34.83 -74.85
N ALA A 592 11.15 35.58 -74.20
CA ALA A 592 11.35 37.04 -74.12
C ALA A 592 10.68 37.72 -72.89
N GLY A 593 11.29 37.55 -71.71
CA GLY A 593 11.74 38.69 -70.89
C GLY A 593 10.90 39.23 -69.72
N ALA A 594 11.29 38.86 -68.49
CA ALA A 594 11.44 39.72 -67.29
C ALA A 594 12.27 38.92 -66.26
N SER A 595 13.40 39.36 -65.67
CA SER A 595 13.74 40.59 -64.92
C SER A 595 13.12 40.68 -63.51
N LEU A 596 13.85 40.95 -62.41
CA LEU A 596 15.32 40.92 -62.16
C LEU A 596 15.61 41.13 -60.63
N LEU A 597 16.11 40.11 -59.91
CA LEU A 597 16.88 40.24 -58.62
C LEU A 597 16.17 40.98 -57.42
N PRO A 598 16.77 41.19 -56.20
CA PRO A 598 18.12 40.86 -55.73
C PRO A 598 18.30 40.12 -54.37
N MET A 599 19.55 39.68 -54.23
CA MET A 599 20.38 39.23 -53.09
C MET A 599 20.06 39.66 -51.64
N LEU A 600 20.48 38.81 -50.69
CA LEU A 600 21.55 39.03 -49.67
C LEU A 600 21.71 37.68 -48.91
N ASP A 601 22.76 36.86 -49.07
CA ASP A 601 24.22 37.04 -48.94
C ASP A 601 24.69 37.12 -47.45
N GLY A 602 25.67 36.29 -47.08
CA GLY A 602 25.89 35.84 -45.70
C GLY A 602 27.06 34.87 -45.46
N ALA A 603 28.20 35.15 -46.08
CA ALA A 603 29.56 34.62 -45.81
C ALA A 603 29.91 34.45 -44.30
N LEU A 604 30.86 33.65 -43.79
CA LEU A 604 31.93 32.70 -44.25
C LEU A 604 32.59 32.12 -42.93
N PRO A 605 33.81 31.53 -42.84
CA PRO A 605 34.72 30.88 -43.81
C PRO A 605 35.28 29.48 -43.40
N ALA A 606 35.93 28.78 -44.36
CA ALA A 606 37.22 28.03 -44.33
C ALA A 606 37.60 27.06 -43.15
N ASP A 607 38.49 26.06 -43.25
CA ASP A 607 39.40 25.51 -44.28
C ASP A 607 39.83 24.07 -43.83
N SER A 608 40.59 23.17 -44.50
CA SER A 608 41.32 23.15 -45.79
C SER A 608 41.69 21.70 -46.22
N ALA A 609 42.21 21.56 -47.45
CA ALA A 609 43.25 20.62 -47.91
C ALA A 609 42.98 19.09 -48.09
N LEU A 610 43.19 18.66 -49.36
CA LEU A 610 43.40 17.31 -49.93
C LEU A 610 44.92 16.97 -50.02
N PRO A 611 45.43 15.91 -50.71
CA PRO A 611 44.87 14.64 -51.26
C PRO A 611 45.60 13.43 -50.56
N PRO A 612 46.29 12.40 -51.16
CA PRO A 612 46.20 11.71 -52.47
C PRO A 612 46.32 10.15 -52.51
N LYS A 613 45.71 9.53 -53.55
CA LYS A 613 46.16 8.40 -54.42
C LYS A 613 46.78 7.10 -53.86
N ALA A 614 46.28 5.98 -54.40
CA ALA A 614 47.04 5.12 -55.35
C ALA A 614 46.08 4.33 -56.28
N LEU A 615 46.58 3.85 -57.43
CA LEU A 615 45.93 2.93 -58.38
C LEU A 615 46.86 1.73 -58.61
N VAL A 616 46.31 0.56 -58.97
CA VAL A 616 46.82 -0.27 -60.09
C VAL A 616 45.62 -0.98 -60.73
N GLU A 617 45.66 -1.19 -62.04
CA GLU A 617 44.78 -2.08 -62.82
C GLU A 617 45.46 -3.45 -62.99
N ASP A 618 44.74 -4.45 -63.50
CA ASP A 618 45.25 -5.39 -64.51
C ASP A 618 44.05 -6.08 -65.19
N GLU A 619 44.19 -6.38 -66.49
CA GLU A 619 43.14 -6.93 -67.36
C GLU A 619 43.25 -8.47 -67.49
N LEU A 620 42.20 -9.16 -67.94
CA LEU A 620 42.22 -9.96 -69.19
C LEU A 620 40.91 -10.70 -69.53
N GLU A 621 40.79 -10.95 -70.84
CA GLU A 621 39.96 -11.89 -71.62
C GLU A 621 40.06 -13.37 -71.11
N GLU A 622 39.29 -14.39 -71.51
CA GLU A 622 38.11 -14.65 -72.39
C GLU A 622 37.44 -15.95 -71.81
N GLU A 623 36.33 -16.58 -72.25
CA GLU A 623 35.46 -16.53 -73.44
C GLU A 623 33.99 -16.84 -72.97
N GLU A 624 33.05 -17.26 -73.85
CA GLU A 624 31.71 -17.77 -73.46
C GLU A 624 31.64 -19.32 -73.50
N GLU A 625 30.88 -19.98 -72.60
CA GLU A 625 30.40 -21.35 -72.84
C GLU A 625 29.04 -21.60 -72.15
N GLU A 626 28.00 -21.93 -72.93
CA GLU A 626 26.72 -22.42 -72.41
C GLU A 626 26.86 -23.88 -71.94
N VAL A 627 26.39 -24.18 -70.72
CA VAL A 627 26.12 -25.56 -70.31
C VAL A 627 24.76 -25.59 -69.62
N ASP A 628 23.79 -26.28 -70.24
CA ASP A 628 22.54 -26.64 -69.58
C ASP A 628 22.85 -27.50 -68.34
N LEU A 629 22.69 -26.91 -67.16
CA LEU A 629 22.45 -27.65 -65.93
C LEU A 629 20.93 -27.69 -65.73
N GLU A 630 20.37 -28.89 -65.87
CA GLU A 630 18.94 -29.15 -65.64
C GLU A 630 18.52 -28.68 -64.24
N ASP A 631 17.24 -28.28 -64.07
CA ASP A 631 16.68 -27.77 -62.81
C ASP A 631 16.68 -28.83 -61.67
N GLU A 632 17.84 -29.13 -61.08
CA GLU A 632 17.93 -29.63 -59.70
C GLU A 632 17.56 -28.49 -58.75
N VAL A 633 16.25 -28.25 -58.65
CA VAL A 633 15.63 -27.45 -57.58
C VAL A 633 16.20 -27.94 -56.25
N PRO A 634 16.83 -27.08 -55.42
CA PRO A 634 17.37 -27.52 -54.15
C PRO A 634 16.24 -28.05 -53.26
N ASP A 635 16.33 -29.33 -52.88
CA ASP A 635 15.34 -30.04 -52.07
C ASP A 635 14.97 -29.22 -50.82
N GLY A 636 13.67 -28.99 -50.62
CA GLY A 636 13.16 -28.17 -49.53
C GLY A 636 13.51 -28.74 -48.15
N VAL A 637 14.11 -27.91 -47.30
CA VAL A 637 14.56 -28.33 -45.98
C VAL A 637 13.42 -28.24 -44.96
N THR A 638 13.28 -29.25 -44.11
CA THR A 638 12.43 -29.17 -42.92
C THR A 638 13.20 -28.50 -41.78
N LEU A 639 12.80 -27.30 -41.38
CA LEU A 639 13.33 -26.60 -40.21
C LEU A 639 12.61 -27.08 -38.94
N ARG A 640 13.36 -27.49 -37.92
CA ARG A 640 12.80 -27.95 -36.64
C ARG A 640 13.15 -27.02 -35.48
N ILE A 641 12.15 -26.33 -34.94
CA ILE A 641 12.29 -25.27 -33.94
C ILE A 641 11.95 -25.80 -32.55
N GLY A 642 12.95 -25.88 -31.68
CA GLY A 642 12.74 -26.19 -30.26
C GLY A 642 12.42 -24.91 -29.49
N VAL A 643 11.24 -24.81 -28.86
CA VAL A 643 10.81 -23.59 -28.14
C VAL A 643 10.62 -23.88 -26.64
N PHE A 644 11.37 -23.17 -25.80
CA PHE A 644 11.62 -23.53 -24.40
C PHE A 644 11.17 -22.42 -23.44
N PHE A 645 9.97 -22.53 -22.87
CA PHE A 645 9.36 -21.53 -21.98
C PHE A 645 9.63 -21.81 -20.49
N ASP A 646 10.42 -20.95 -19.84
CA ASP A 646 10.90 -21.21 -18.47
C ASP A 646 9.88 -20.87 -17.35
N GLY A 647 10.16 -21.33 -16.13
CA GLY A 647 9.28 -21.23 -14.96
C GLY A 647 9.10 -19.80 -14.40
N THR A 648 8.16 -19.64 -13.45
CA THR A 648 8.00 -18.34 -12.76
C THR A 648 9.23 -18.09 -11.89
N GLY A 649 9.93 -16.97 -12.11
CA GLY A 649 11.16 -16.67 -11.37
C GLY A 649 12.42 -17.42 -11.84
N ASN A 650 12.38 -18.17 -12.94
CA ASN A 650 13.56 -18.78 -13.55
C ASN A 650 14.12 -17.89 -14.67
N ASN A 651 15.45 -17.72 -14.74
CA ASN A 651 16.12 -17.01 -15.82
C ASN A 651 17.57 -17.50 -15.93
N LYS A 652 17.95 -18.04 -17.11
CA LYS A 652 19.28 -18.59 -17.38
C LYS A 652 20.41 -17.63 -16.98
N ALA A 653 20.41 -16.41 -17.53
CA ALA A 653 21.48 -15.44 -17.33
C ALA A 653 21.61 -14.99 -15.86
N ASN A 654 20.48 -14.82 -15.15
CA ASN A 654 20.48 -14.43 -13.74
C ASN A 654 21.02 -15.58 -12.84
N SER A 655 20.58 -16.82 -13.07
CA SER A 655 21.08 -18.01 -12.36
C SER A 655 22.57 -18.25 -12.60
N GLU A 656 23.04 -18.08 -13.85
CA GLU A 656 24.46 -18.23 -14.23
C GLU A 656 25.35 -17.14 -13.61
N THR A 657 24.88 -15.88 -13.57
CA THR A 657 25.59 -14.72 -12.97
C THR A 657 25.96 -14.95 -11.50
N VAL A 658 25.22 -15.79 -10.79
CA VAL A 658 25.38 -16.05 -9.35
C VAL A 658 25.69 -17.52 -9.03
N ALA A 659 26.00 -18.35 -10.03
CA ALA A 659 26.33 -19.77 -9.84
C ALA A 659 27.49 -20.01 -8.84
N ALA A 660 28.47 -19.10 -8.83
CA ALA A 660 29.59 -19.13 -7.87
C ALA A 660 29.16 -18.94 -6.40
N CYS A 661 27.95 -18.41 -6.14
CA CYS A 661 27.45 -18.15 -4.79
C CYS A 661 26.89 -19.38 -4.08
N TYR A 662 26.57 -20.44 -4.82
CA TYR A 662 26.02 -21.70 -4.28
C TYR A 662 26.76 -22.95 -4.80
N ALA A 663 27.88 -22.77 -5.50
CA ALA A 663 28.71 -23.88 -5.97
C ALA A 663 29.24 -24.71 -4.77
N PRO A 664 29.20 -26.06 -4.81
CA PRO A 664 29.49 -26.92 -3.65
C PRO A 664 30.86 -26.70 -3.00
N ASP A 665 31.88 -26.35 -3.80
CA ASP A 665 33.27 -26.16 -3.35
C ASP A 665 33.58 -24.71 -2.92
N ALA A 666 32.66 -23.76 -3.11
CA ALA A 666 32.94 -22.33 -2.99
C ALA A 666 32.97 -21.78 -1.55
N ASN A 667 32.59 -22.60 -0.54
CA ASN A 667 32.51 -22.29 0.90
C ASN A 667 32.48 -20.78 1.24
N LEU A 668 31.33 -20.13 1.10
CA LEU A 668 31.20 -18.66 1.15
C LEU A 668 31.89 -17.97 2.34
N ALA A 669 31.99 -18.62 3.50
CA ALA A 669 32.67 -18.08 4.68
C ALA A 669 34.20 -17.97 4.54
N GLU A 670 34.81 -18.81 3.69
CA GLU A 670 36.25 -18.84 3.39
C GLU A 670 36.58 -18.32 1.97
N ALA A 671 35.56 -17.99 1.17
CA ALA A 671 35.68 -17.41 -0.16
C ALA A 671 36.40 -16.05 -0.16
N ALA A 672 36.96 -15.68 -1.32
CA ALA A 672 37.57 -14.36 -1.52
C ALA A 672 36.56 -13.22 -1.27
N GLU A 673 37.03 -12.11 -0.70
CA GLU A 673 36.21 -10.95 -0.32
C GLU A 673 35.40 -10.37 -1.51
N GLU A 674 35.91 -10.51 -2.73
CA GLU A 674 35.23 -10.09 -3.97
C GLU A 674 34.01 -10.98 -4.28
N ILE A 675 34.10 -12.30 -4.07
CA ILE A 675 32.99 -13.25 -4.25
C ILE A 675 31.93 -12.98 -3.18
N GLN A 676 32.35 -12.76 -1.92
CA GLN A 676 31.42 -12.40 -0.83
C GLN A 676 30.66 -11.11 -1.15
N LYS A 677 31.33 -10.08 -1.67
CA LYS A 677 30.69 -8.81 -2.10
C LYS A 677 29.73 -9.00 -3.27
N HIS A 678 30.11 -9.80 -4.28
CA HIS A 678 29.25 -10.13 -5.43
C HIS A 678 27.97 -10.82 -4.96
N CYS A 679 28.08 -11.90 -4.17
CA CYS A 679 26.93 -12.65 -3.68
C CYS A 679 26.03 -11.84 -2.74
N ALA A 680 26.62 -11.00 -1.88
CA ALA A 680 25.86 -10.09 -1.02
C ALA A 680 25.09 -9.03 -1.82
N ALA A 681 25.60 -8.56 -2.97
CA ALA A 681 24.91 -7.60 -3.83
C ALA A 681 23.61 -8.15 -4.44
N TYR A 682 23.55 -9.46 -4.70
CA TYR A 682 22.33 -10.15 -5.16
C TYR A 682 21.44 -10.69 -4.01
N GLY A 683 21.89 -10.55 -2.75
CA GLY A 683 21.08 -10.84 -1.56
C GLY A 683 21.31 -12.20 -0.89
N TYR A 684 22.42 -12.90 -1.19
CA TYR A 684 22.83 -14.09 -0.44
C TYR A 684 23.34 -13.69 0.96
N ASP A 685 22.94 -14.44 2.00
CA ASP A 685 23.20 -14.07 3.40
C ASP A 685 24.49 -14.67 4.00
N GLY A 686 25.22 -15.49 3.22
CA GLY A 686 26.43 -16.21 3.66
C GLY A 686 26.19 -17.36 4.67
N ASN A 687 24.94 -17.56 5.12
CA ASN A 687 24.55 -18.56 6.11
C ASN A 687 23.76 -19.74 5.51
N GLY A 688 23.65 -19.77 4.16
CA GLY A 688 22.96 -20.82 3.41
C GLY A 688 21.55 -20.46 2.96
N SER A 689 21.12 -19.19 3.11
CA SER A 689 19.86 -18.71 2.51
C SER A 689 20.13 -18.04 1.17
N SER A 690 19.39 -18.45 0.13
CA SER A 690 19.29 -17.69 -1.13
C SER A 690 18.27 -16.54 -1.02
N PRO A 691 18.36 -15.53 -1.90
CA PRO A 691 17.33 -14.51 -2.06
C PRO A 691 16.03 -15.09 -2.65
N ASP A 692 14.90 -14.45 -2.37
CA ASP A 692 13.56 -14.85 -2.85
C ASP A 692 13.26 -14.18 -4.20
N ASN A 693 14.09 -14.48 -5.22
CA ASN A 693 14.06 -13.92 -6.58
C ASN A 693 14.80 -14.83 -7.59
N SER A 694 14.90 -14.43 -8.86
CA SER A 694 15.54 -15.20 -9.94
C SER A 694 17.06 -15.41 -9.78
N TYR A 695 17.74 -14.58 -8.99
CA TYR A 695 19.13 -14.79 -8.59
C TYR A 695 19.27 -15.80 -7.44
N GLY A 696 18.16 -16.28 -6.85
CA GLY A 696 18.15 -17.30 -5.80
C GLY A 696 17.95 -18.74 -6.28
N ASN A 697 17.75 -18.91 -7.59
CA ASN A 697 17.39 -20.19 -8.22
C ASN A 697 18.54 -20.75 -9.07
N ASP A 698 18.62 -22.08 -9.14
CA ASP A 698 19.45 -22.80 -10.12
C ASP A 698 18.78 -22.78 -11.52
N VAL A 699 19.52 -23.22 -12.54
CA VAL A 699 18.96 -23.43 -13.88
C VAL A 699 17.87 -24.51 -13.87
N SER A 700 16.80 -24.28 -14.63
CA SER A 700 15.68 -25.21 -14.72
C SER A 700 15.98 -26.36 -15.69
N ASN A 701 15.13 -27.40 -15.67
CA ASN A 701 15.13 -28.43 -16.69
C ASN A 701 14.75 -27.91 -18.09
N ILE A 702 14.16 -26.70 -18.21
CA ILE A 702 13.91 -26.06 -19.50
C ILE A 702 15.21 -25.53 -20.10
N VAL A 703 16.04 -24.85 -19.29
CA VAL A 703 17.41 -24.46 -19.68
C VAL A 703 18.24 -25.70 -20.04
N ARG A 704 18.25 -26.71 -19.17
CA ARG A 704 19.02 -27.94 -19.38
C ARG A 704 18.57 -28.73 -20.62
N LEU A 705 17.30 -28.67 -21.02
CA LEU A 705 16.84 -29.24 -22.30
C LEU A 705 17.24 -28.37 -23.50
N TYR A 706 17.09 -27.04 -23.41
CA TYR A 706 17.54 -26.11 -24.44
C TYR A 706 19.03 -26.31 -24.79
N ASP A 707 19.91 -26.38 -23.80
CA ASP A 707 21.35 -26.61 -23.99
C ASP A 707 21.67 -28.00 -24.60
N LEU A 708 20.79 -28.98 -24.38
CA LEU A 708 20.87 -30.33 -24.97
C LEU A 708 20.25 -30.42 -26.37
N TYR A 709 19.50 -29.42 -26.84
CA TYR A 709 18.89 -29.46 -28.17
C TYR A 709 19.95 -29.30 -29.27
N ALA A 710 19.76 -29.92 -30.43
CA ALA A 710 20.59 -29.67 -31.60
C ALA A 710 20.25 -28.29 -32.19
N ASP A 711 21.14 -27.33 -31.98
CA ASP A 711 21.04 -26.00 -32.56
C ASP A 711 22.16 -25.84 -33.58
N GLN A 712 21.77 -25.54 -34.82
CA GLN A 712 22.63 -25.43 -35.99
C GLN A 712 22.67 -23.99 -36.53
N THR A 713 22.18 -23.01 -35.79
CA THR A 713 22.02 -21.61 -36.25
C THR A 713 23.33 -20.96 -36.73
N ASP A 714 24.48 -21.39 -36.21
CA ASP A 714 25.81 -20.94 -36.66
C ASP A 714 26.56 -21.93 -37.57
N GLU A 715 25.94 -23.07 -37.93
CA GLU A 715 26.55 -24.09 -38.79
C GLU A 715 26.30 -23.83 -40.29
N THR A 716 27.29 -24.17 -41.12
CA THR A 716 27.08 -24.28 -42.58
C THR A 716 26.59 -25.69 -42.90
N LEU A 717 25.39 -25.78 -43.47
CA LEU A 717 24.73 -27.02 -43.84
C LEU A 717 25.37 -27.62 -45.09
N LEU A 718 25.26 -28.95 -45.22
CA LEU A 718 25.65 -29.65 -46.45
C LEU A 718 24.56 -29.45 -47.53
N PRO A 719 24.91 -29.38 -48.83
CA PRO A 719 23.93 -29.28 -49.92
C PRO A 719 22.90 -30.42 -50.01
N THR A 720 23.12 -31.52 -49.28
CA THR A 720 22.24 -32.69 -49.20
C THR A 720 21.48 -32.79 -47.86
N ALA A 721 21.45 -31.73 -47.05
CA ALA A 721 20.78 -31.71 -45.76
C ALA A 721 19.27 -31.46 -45.89
N THR A 722 18.46 -32.52 -45.73
CA THR A 722 16.99 -32.45 -45.82
C THR A 722 16.30 -31.92 -44.55
N GLN A 723 17.02 -31.82 -43.44
CA GLN A 723 16.52 -31.25 -42.18
C GLN A 723 17.59 -30.39 -41.49
N THR A 724 17.15 -29.39 -40.73
CA THR A 724 18.01 -28.59 -39.84
C THR A 724 17.23 -28.14 -38.61
N SER A 725 17.90 -27.80 -37.50
CA SER A 725 17.21 -27.45 -36.24
C SER A 725 17.84 -26.27 -35.49
N ILE A 726 16.98 -25.48 -34.84
CA ILE A 726 17.35 -24.27 -34.07
C ILE A 726 16.66 -24.27 -32.70
N ALA A 727 17.27 -23.66 -31.68
CA ALA A 727 16.72 -23.61 -30.32
C ALA A 727 16.32 -22.17 -29.92
N ILE A 728 15.21 -22.04 -29.20
CA ILE A 728 14.66 -20.75 -28.74
C ILE A 728 14.37 -20.82 -27.25
N TYR A 729 15.21 -20.18 -26.44
CA TYR A 729 14.97 -20.00 -25.01
C TYR A 729 14.09 -18.77 -24.77
N VAL A 730 12.97 -18.96 -24.06
CA VAL A 730 12.09 -17.88 -23.60
C VAL A 730 12.17 -17.80 -22.08
N GLU A 731 12.70 -16.68 -21.59
CA GLU A 731 12.86 -16.36 -20.18
C GLU A 731 11.57 -16.59 -19.35
N GLY A 732 11.76 -16.89 -18.06
CA GLY A 732 10.67 -17.17 -17.15
C GLY A 732 9.68 -16.02 -16.92
N ILE A 733 8.52 -16.38 -16.37
CA ILE A 733 7.48 -15.41 -16.05
C ILE A 733 7.94 -14.53 -14.89
N GLY A 734 7.91 -13.22 -15.13
CA GLY A 734 8.26 -12.20 -14.15
C GLY A 734 9.75 -11.96 -13.88
N THR A 735 10.64 -12.48 -14.72
CA THR A 735 12.09 -12.19 -14.68
C THR A 735 12.50 -11.25 -15.82
N THR A 736 13.75 -10.78 -15.82
CA THR A 736 14.42 -10.18 -17.00
C THR A 736 15.92 -10.40 -16.86
N SER A 737 16.62 -10.81 -17.93
CA SER A 737 18.08 -11.04 -17.88
C SER A 737 18.83 -9.75 -17.51
N GLY A 738 19.64 -9.80 -16.46
CA GLY A 738 20.36 -8.63 -15.92
C GLY A 738 19.46 -7.57 -15.27
N GLY A 739 18.16 -7.84 -15.11
CA GLY A 739 17.16 -6.91 -14.61
C GLY A 739 16.53 -7.33 -13.29
N THR A 740 15.77 -6.43 -12.67
CA THR A 740 15.01 -6.72 -11.44
C THR A 740 13.71 -7.45 -11.75
N ASP A 741 13.39 -8.49 -10.97
CA ASP A 741 12.17 -9.28 -11.10
C ASP A 741 10.89 -8.44 -10.92
N SER A 742 9.89 -8.70 -11.76
CA SER A 742 8.55 -8.12 -11.63
C SER A 742 7.70 -8.95 -10.68
N LEU A 743 7.67 -8.56 -9.41
CA LEU A 743 6.79 -9.15 -8.38
C LEU A 743 5.30 -9.17 -8.81
N TYR A 744 4.86 -8.21 -9.63
CA TYR A 744 3.50 -8.21 -10.18
C TYR A 744 3.29 -9.36 -11.17
N SER A 745 4.23 -9.58 -12.10
CA SER A 745 4.18 -10.70 -13.05
C SER A 745 4.34 -12.04 -12.33
N GLN A 746 5.23 -12.13 -11.33
CA GLN A 746 5.44 -13.34 -10.52
C GLN A 746 4.24 -13.67 -9.62
N ALA A 747 3.51 -12.67 -9.12
CA ALA A 747 2.27 -12.91 -8.37
C ALA A 747 1.10 -13.29 -9.31
N THR A 748 0.87 -12.51 -10.37
CA THR A 748 -0.39 -12.57 -11.15
C THR A 748 -0.33 -13.41 -12.42
N GLY A 749 0.86 -13.68 -12.95
CA GLY A 749 1.06 -14.25 -14.29
C GLY A 749 0.75 -13.28 -15.45
N ARG A 750 0.51 -11.99 -15.17
CA ARG A 750 0.12 -10.94 -16.12
C ARG A 750 1.12 -9.77 -16.11
N GLY A 751 1.15 -8.98 -17.17
CA GLY A 751 2.06 -7.84 -17.34
C GLY A 751 3.10 -8.09 -18.45
N GLU A 752 4.06 -7.18 -18.59
CA GLU A 752 5.07 -7.15 -19.66
C GLU A 752 5.97 -8.42 -19.70
N THR A 753 6.03 -9.15 -18.59
CA THR A 753 6.74 -10.44 -18.44
C THR A 753 5.80 -11.56 -17.97
N GLY A 754 4.49 -11.41 -18.23
CA GLY A 754 3.46 -12.42 -17.97
C GLY A 754 3.36 -13.51 -19.05
N ILE A 755 2.44 -14.47 -18.86
CA ILE A 755 2.32 -15.66 -19.73
C ILE A 755 2.12 -15.28 -21.21
N VAL A 756 1.14 -14.42 -21.50
CA VAL A 756 0.83 -14.00 -22.88
C VAL A 756 1.99 -13.21 -23.48
N ALA A 757 2.58 -12.28 -22.72
CA ALA A 757 3.71 -11.48 -23.18
C ALA A 757 4.95 -12.32 -23.55
N ARG A 758 5.22 -13.42 -22.83
CA ARG A 758 6.29 -14.37 -23.21
C ARG A 758 5.97 -15.13 -24.50
N VAL A 759 4.71 -15.46 -24.76
CA VAL A 759 4.28 -16.02 -26.05
C VAL A 759 4.41 -14.97 -27.16
N GLU A 760 3.99 -13.72 -26.91
CA GLU A 760 4.10 -12.58 -27.85
C GLU A 760 5.56 -12.20 -28.18
N GLN A 761 6.52 -12.49 -27.29
CA GLN A 761 7.96 -12.31 -27.53
C GLN A 761 8.59 -13.42 -28.40
N SER A 762 8.02 -14.64 -28.38
CA SER A 762 8.61 -15.80 -29.06
C SER A 762 8.81 -15.66 -30.59
N PRO A 763 7.96 -14.97 -31.37
CA PRO A 763 8.20 -14.80 -32.80
C PRO A 763 9.49 -14.04 -33.09
N SER A 764 9.73 -12.91 -32.42
CA SER A 764 10.92 -12.07 -32.67
C SER A 764 12.23 -12.84 -32.51
N LEU A 765 12.29 -13.71 -31.49
CA LEU A 765 13.43 -14.60 -31.23
C LEU A 765 13.57 -15.67 -32.32
N ILE A 766 12.47 -16.32 -32.73
CA ILE A 766 12.44 -17.28 -33.84
C ILE A 766 12.98 -16.65 -35.13
N GLY A 767 12.48 -15.46 -35.49
CA GLY A 767 12.90 -14.75 -36.69
C GLY A 767 14.34 -14.25 -36.66
N GLU A 768 14.92 -14.02 -35.49
CA GLU A 768 16.35 -13.69 -35.34
C GLU A 768 17.23 -14.91 -35.62
N GLN A 769 16.93 -16.07 -35.03
CA GLN A 769 17.68 -17.30 -35.29
C GLN A 769 17.51 -17.80 -36.74
N ILE A 770 16.32 -17.70 -37.34
CA ILE A 770 16.13 -18.04 -38.77
C ILE A 770 17.00 -17.14 -39.67
N ARG A 771 17.03 -15.82 -39.44
CA ARG A 771 17.89 -14.90 -40.21
C ARG A 771 19.38 -15.17 -39.99
N GLN A 772 19.79 -15.58 -38.79
CA GLN A 772 21.18 -15.95 -38.51
C GLN A 772 21.57 -17.25 -39.25
N LEU A 773 20.71 -18.27 -39.23
CA LEU A 773 20.88 -19.53 -39.98
C LEU A 773 20.98 -19.28 -41.50
N MET A 774 20.10 -18.45 -42.06
CA MET A 774 20.15 -18.05 -43.47
C MET A 774 21.40 -17.22 -43.80
N GLY A 775 21.85 -16.35 -42.90
CA GLY A 775 23.10 -15.59 -43.05
C GLY A 775 24.35 -16.49 -43.12
N ARG A 776 24.27 -17.73 -42.61
CA ARG A 776 25.27 -18.79 -42.82
C ARG A 776 25.02 -19.66 -44.04
N ASN A 777 23.78 -19.72 -44.53
CA ASN A 777 23.31 -20.63 -45.57
C ASN A 777 22.41 -19.89 -46.60
N PRO A 778 22.96 -19.01 -47.48
CA PRO A 778 22.14 -18.12 -48.31
C PRO A 778 21.31 -18.80 -49.41
N LEU A 779 21.50 -20.12 -49.63
CA LEU A 779 20.73 -20.93 -50.58
C LEU A 779 19.68 -21.82 -49.87
N LEU A 780 19.49 -21.67 -48.56
CA LEU A 780 18.55 -22.46 -47.77
C LEU A 780 17.09 -22.07 -48.09
N ILE A 781 16.30 -23.04 -48.55
CA ILE A 781 14.85 -22.91 -48.72
C ILE A 781 14.15 -23.83 -47.72
N ILE A 782 13.26 -23.24 -46.90
CA ILE A 782 12.47 -23.94 -45.89
C ILE A 782 11.10 -24.28 -46.48
N GLU A 783 10.82 -25.56 -46.69
CA GLU A 783 9.49 -26.03 -47.14
C GLU A 783 8.54 -26.36 -45.99
N ARG A 784 9.08 -26.71 -44.81
CA ARG A 784 8.28 -27.17 -43.67
C ARG A 784 8.89 -26.72 -42.35
N ILE A 785 8.04 -26.38 -41.38
CA ILE A 785 8.46 -26.05 -40.01
C ILE A 785 7.82 -27.04 -39.01
N GLU A 786 8.67 -27.72 -38.23
CA GLU A 786 8.26 -28.61 -37.15
C GLU A 786 8.59 -28.00 -35.78
N PHE A 787 7.63 -27.95 -34.86
CA PHE A 787 7.82 -27.39 -33.52
C PHE A 787 7.94 -28.50 -32.46
N ASP A 788 8.97 -28.41 -31.62
CA ASP A 788 9.11 -29.19 -30.39
C ASP A 788 9.04 -28.22 -29.19
N ILE A 789 7.90 -28.21 -28.49
CA ILE A 789 7.54 -27.16 -27.53
C ILE A 789 7.72 -27.68 -26.10
N PHE A 790 8.47 -26.97 -25.27
CA PHE A 790 8.73 -27.32 -23.88
C PHE A 790 8.36 -26.19 -22.93
N GLY A 791 7.92 -26.52 -21.72
CA GLY A 791 7.77 -25.52 -20.67
C GLY A 791 7.56 -26.07 -19.27
N PHE A 792 7.86 -25.23 -18.27
CA PHE A 792 7.71 -25.55 -16.84
C PHE A 792 6.81 -24.52 -16.15
N SER A 793 5.95 -24.92 -15.21
CA SER A 793 5.17 -23.98 -14.38
C SER A 793 4.24 -23.08 -15.22
N ARG A 794 4.32 -21.76 -15.07
CA ARG A 794 3.67 -20.79 -15.97
C ARG A 794 4.27 -20.78 -17.38
N GLY A 795 5.54 -21.19 -17.55
CA GLY A 795 6.12 -21.49 -18.85
C GLY A 795 5.47 -22.69 -19.53
N ALA A 796 5.00 -23.70 -18.78
CA ALA A 796 4.19 -24.79 -19.35
C ALA A 796 2.80 -24.31 -19.80
N ALA A 797 2.25 -23.29 -19.13
CA ALA A 797 1.05 -22.60 -19.58
C ALA A 797 1.31 -21.71 -20.82
N ALA A 798 2.47 -21.05 -20.91
CA ALA A 798 2.93 -20.35 -22.11
C ALA A 798 3.12 -21.32 -23.29
N ALA A 799 3.75 -22.48 -23.07
CA ALA A 799 3.91 -23.54 -24.06
C ALA A 799 2.57 -24.05 -24.61
N ARG A 800 1.56 -24.28 -23.74
CA ARG A 800 0.20 -24.67 -24.16
C ARG A 800 -0.51 -23.56 -24.94
N HIS A 801 -0.27 -22.30 -24.58
CA HIS A 801 -0.82 -21.16 -25.31
C HIS A 801 -0.14 -20.94 -26.67
N PHE A 802 1.19 -21.04 -26.74
CA PHE A 802 1.97 -20.99 -27.97
C PHE A 802 1.61 -22.13 -28.93
N ALA A 803 1.43 -23.35 -28.42
CA ALA A 803 0.90 -24.47 -29.23
C ALA A 803 -0.45 -24.12 -29.87
N ASN A 804 -1.34 -23.43 -29.14
CA ASN A 804 -2.59 -22.93 -29.71
C ASN A 804 -2.40 -21.80 -30.73
N GLU A 805 -1.38 -20.95 -30.59
CA GLU A 805 -1.04 -19.94 -31.60
C GLU A 805 -0.48 -20.56 -32.89
N VAL A 806 0.32 -21.63 -32.79
CA VAL A 806 0.81 -22.42 -33.94
C VAL A 806 -0.37 -23.10 -34.66
N LEU A 807 -1.32 -23.68 -33.93
CA LEU A 807 -2.49 -24.36 -34.50
C LEU A 807 -3.45 -23.46 -35.29
N LYS A 808 -3.38 -22.12 -35.12
CA LYS A 808 -4.14 -21.16 -35.93
C LYS A 808 -3.59 -20.99 -37.35
N GLY A 809 -2.40 -21.50 -37.65
CA GLY A 809 -1.78 -21.37 -38.96
C GLY A 809 -1.64 -19.90 -39.38
N SER A 810 -2.20 -19.55 -40.54
CA SER A 810 -2.18 -18.20 -41.13
C SER A 810 -2.84 -17.10 -40.26
N GLU A 811 -3.73 -17.44 -39.32
CA GLU A 811 -4.29 -16.49 -38.35
C GLU A 811 -3.46 -16.35 -37.05
N GLY A 812 -2.46 -17.22 -36.89
CA GLY A 812 -1.62 -17.33 -35.71
C GLY A 812 -0.63 -16.18 -35.54
N LEU A 813 -0.08 -16.07 -34.33
CA LEU A 813 0.92 -15.07 -33.98
C LEU A 813 2.15 -15.12 -34.92
N LEU A 814 2.65 -16.32 -35.22
CA LEU A 814 3.84 -16.51 -36.06
C LEU A 814 3.63 -16.02 -37.50
N ALA A 815 2.51 -16.36 -38.14
CA ALA A 815 2.21 -15.95 -39.51
C ALA A 815 2.09 -14.42 -39.69
N LYS A 816 1.78 -13.69 -38.61
CA LYS A 816 1.74 -12.22 -38.60
C LYS A 816 3.11 -11.58 -38.46
N SER A 817 4.04 -12.24 -37.76
CA SER A 817 5.45 -11.82 -37.67
C SER A 817 6.29 -12.31 -38.86
N PHE A 818 5.87 -13.40 -39.51
CA PHE A 818 6.53 -14.07 -40.62
C PHE A 818 5.51 -14.38 -41.72
N PRO A 819 5.24 -13.42 -42.63
CA PRO A 819 4.40 -13.67 -43.80
C PRO A 819 4.93 -14.86 -44.62
N SER A 820 4.07 -15.45 -45.47
CA SER A 820 4.48 -16.45 -46.48
C SER A 820 5.55 -15.93 -47.46
N GLU A 821 5.70 -14.60 -47.54
CA GLU A 821 6.64 -13.87 -48.38
C GLU A 821 8.00 -13.64 -47.67
N PHE A 822 8.20 -14.21 -46.48
CA PHE A 822 9.46 -14.10 -45.74
C PHE A 822 10.60 -14.81 -46.49
N GLU A 823 11.73 -14.11 -46.61
CA GLU A 823 12.93 -14.59 -47.31
C GLU A 823 13.37 -15.97 -46.76
N GLY A 824 13.74 -16.90 -47.64
CA GLY A 824 14.12 -18.27 -47.25
C GLY A 824 12.97 -19.25 -47.00
N LEU A 825 11.69 -18.83 -47.05
CA LEU A 825 10.56 -19.77 -47.15
C LEU A 825 10.32 -20.18 -48.61
N ALA A 826 9.84 -21.41 -48.82
CA ALA A 826 9.41 -21.86 -50.14
C ALA A 826 8.17 -21.08 -50.64
N GLN A 827 8.10 -20.77 -51.94
CA GLN A 827 6.96 -20.03 -52.54
C GLN A 827 5.59 -20.73 -52.35
N SER A 828 5.59 -22.02 -52.02
CA SER A 828 4.42 -22.84 -51.74
C SER A 828 3.92 -22.75 -50.30
N PHE A 829 4.70 -22.15 -49.38
CA PHE A 829 4.46 -22.10 -47.93
C PHE A 829 3.38 -21.07 -47.56
N ASN A 830 2.38 -21.46 -46.79
CA ASN A 830 1.30 -20.55 -46.36
C ASN A 830 0.73 -20.91 -44.96
N TRP A 831 1.62 -21.26 -44.03
CA TRP A 831 1.29 -21.57 -42.63
C TRP A 831 0.15 -22.60 -42.43
N ARG A 832 -0.08 -23.48 -43.41
CA ARG A 832 -1.17 -24.47 -43.39
C ARG A 832 -0.88 -25.56 -42.34
N PRO A 833 -1.70 -25.73 -41.28
CA PRO A 833 -1.43 -26.74 -40.26
C PRO A 833 -1.40 -28.16 -40.83
N LYS A 834 -0.44 -28.95 -40.34
CA LYS A 834 -0.06 -30.31 -40.77
C LYS A 834 0.54 -30.45 -42.16
N ILE A 835 0.46 -29.43 -43.02
CA ILE A 835 1.15 -29.37 -44.31
C ILE A 835 2.49 -28.66 -44.10
N ASP A 836 2.43 -27.34 -43.95
CA ASP A 836 3.59 -26.43 -43.88
C ASP A 836 4.13 -26.35 -42.45
N THR A 837 3.25 -26.49 -41.46
CA THR A 837 3.58 -26.38 -40.03
C THR A 837 3.01 -27.53 -39.22
N GLU A 838 3.82 -28.17 -38.38
CA GLU A 838 3.38 -29.26 -37.49
C GLU A 838 4.00 -29.11 -36.10
N ILE A 839 3.31 -29.56 -35.06
CA ILE A 839 3.89 -29.73 -33.72
C ILE A 839 4.24 -31.19 -33.56
N ASN A 840 5.52 -31.51 -33.41
CA ASN A 840 5.94 -32.89 -33.18
C ASN A 840 5.82 -33.24 -31.68
N PHE A 841 6.50 -32.52 -30.80
CA PHE A 841 6.50 -32.79 -29.37
C PHE A 841 5.94 -31.63 -28.53
N ILE A 842 5.21 -31.96 -27.45
CA ILE A 842 4.88 -31.02 -26.38
C ILE A 842 5.30 -31.63 -25.04
N GLY A 843 6.35 -31.07 -24.42
CA GLY A 843 6.95 -31.54 -23.17
C GLY A 843 6.72 -30.58 -22.00
N LEU A 844 5.78 -30.92 -21.12
CA LEU A 844 5.35 -30.06 -20.02
C LEU A 844 5.84 -30.58 -18.66
N PHE A 845 6.44 -29.71 -17.87
CA PHE A 845 6.68 -29.93 -16.44
C PHE A 845 5.62 -29.15 -15.64
N ASP A 846 4.71 -29.90 -15.01
CA ASP A 846 3.76 -29.47 -13.97
C ASP A 846 3.08 -28.11 -14.23
N THR A 847 2.18 -28.04 -15.22
CA THR A 847 1.48 -26.79 -15.59
C THR A 847 0.75 -26.14 -14.42
N VAL A 848 1.12 -24.89 -14.13
CA VAL A 848 0.45 -23.99 -13.19
C VAL A 848 0.29 -22.65 -13.87
N ALA A 849 -0.92 -22.31 -14.30
CA ALA A 849 -1.20 -20.97 -14.84
C ALA A 849 -1.42 -19.94 -13.72
N ALA A 850 -2.22 -20.30 -12.71
CA ALA A 850 -2.46 -19.54 -11.49
C ALA A 850 -2.65 -18.03 -11.72
N ILE A 851 -3.50 -17.65 -12.68
CA ILE A 851 -3.74 -16.24 -13.01
C ILE A 851 -4.54 -15.57 -11.90
N ALA A 852 -4.03 -14.44 -11.38
CA ALA A 852 -4.82 -13.50 -10.61
C ALA A 852 -5.16 -12.29 -11.49
N ASN A 853 -6.39 -11.78 -11.41
CA ASN A 853 -6.82 -10.58 -12.12
C ASN A 853 -7.66 -9.67 -11.21
N PRO A 854 -7.01 -8.74 -10.47
CA PRO A 854 -7.69 -7.77 -9.59
C PRO A 854 -8.82 -6.99 -10.27
N TRP A 855 -8.71 -6.70 -11.58
CA TRP A 855 -9.71 -5.99 -12.37
C TRP A 855 -11.02 -6.78 -12.58
N LEU A 856 -10.98 -8.10 -12.44
CA LEU A 856 -12.15 -8.98 -12.43
C LEU A 856 -12.56 -9.40 -11.00
N LEU A 857 -12.06 -8.69 -9.98
CA LEU A 857 -12.17 -9.04 -8.56
C LEU A 857 -11.58 -10.42 -8.22
N ASP A 858 -10.67 -10.94 -9.05
CA ASP A 858 -10.05 -12.23 -8.83
C ASP A 858 -8.66 -12.08 -8.21
N PHE A 859 -8.62 -12.14 -6.88
CA PHE A 859 -7.43 -11.93 -6.07
C PHE A 859 -6.71 -13.25 -5.71
N THR A 860 -7.01 -14.39 -6.36
CA THR A 860 -6.42 -15.69 -6.00
C THR A 860 -6.07 -16.57 -7.20
N GLY A 861 -4.78 -16.86 -7.36
CA GLY A 861 -4.27 -17.86 -8.31
C GLY A 861 -4.59 -19.32 -7.95
N ALA A 862 -5.42 -19.58 -6.93
CA ALA A 862 -5.81 -20.92 -6.49
C ALA A 862 -6.95 -21.55 -7.32
N ASN A 863 -7.50 -20.84 -8.31
CA ASN A 863 -8.72 -21.22 -9.02
C ASN A 863 -8.50 -21.50 -10.53
N SER A 864 -9.51 -22.01 -11.23
CA SER A 864 -9.41 -22.45 -12.64
C SER A 864 -9.44 -21.34 -13.68
N ARG A 865 -9.72 -20.08 -13.31
CA ARG A 865 -9.92 -18.96 -14.25
C ARG A 865 -8.59 -18.42 -14.76
N ASN A 866 -8.33 -18.62 -16.05
CA ASN A 866 -7.11 -18.15 -16.70
C ASN A 866 -7.42 -17.12 -17.82
N PRO A 867 -8.01 -15.95 -17.49
CA PRO A 867 -8.55 -15.00 -18.47
C PRO A 867 -7.46 -14.42 -19.38
N GLY A 868 -7.49 -14.84 -20.65
CA GLY A 868 -6.54 -14.44 -21.70
C GLY A 868 -5.46 -15.49 -22.01
N VAL A 869 -5.42 -16.63 -21.33
CA VAL A 869 -4.45 -17.71 -21.59
C VAL A 869 -5.20 -18.95 -22.06
N ASN A 870 -5.02 -19.36 -23.31
CA ASN A 870 -5.60 -20.59 -23.81
C ASN A 870 -4.74 -21.80 -23.38
N LEU A 871 -5.21 -22.55 -22.39
CA LEU A 871 -4.53 -23.75 -21.89
C LEU A 871 -4.95 -25.04 -22.61
N LYS A 872 -5.96 -24.99 -23.48
CA LYS A 872 -6.61 -26.18 -24.01
C LYS A 872 -5.84 -26.74 -25.20
N LEU A 873 -5.16 -27.87 -25.04
CA LEU A 873 -4.62 -28.65 -26.17
C LEU A 873 -5.73 -29.49 -26.82
N PRO A 874 -5.98 -29.38 -28.14
CA PRO A 874 -6.91 -30.28 -28.85
C PRO A 874 -6.36 -31.70 -29.04
N ASP A 875 -7.23 -32.69 -29.16
CA ASP A 875 -6.83 -34.07 -29.50
C ASP A 875 -6.09 -34.12 -30.84
N GLY A 876 -4.91 -34.74 -30.85
CA GLY A 876 -4.06 -34.81 -32.05
C GLY A 876 -3.48 -33.46 -32.49
N CYS A 877 -3.31 -32.50 -31.57
CA CYS A 877 -2.61 -31.23 -31.83
C CYS A 877 -1.11 -31.42 -32.13
N ALA A 878 -0.51 -32.48 -31.60
CA ALA A 878 0.90 -32.83 -31.79
C ALA A 878 1.06 -34.35 -31.93
N ASN A 879 2.16 -34.80 -32.54
CA ASN A 879 2.50 -36.23 -32.66
C ASN A 879 2.65 -36.89 -31.28
N LYS A 880 3.29 -36.20 -30.32
CA LYS A 880 3.36 -36.66 -28.92
C LYS A 880 3.27 -35.53 -27.90
N VAL A 881 2.32 -35.65 -26.98
CA VAL A 881 2.24 -34.84 -25.74
C VAL A 881 2.76 -35.67 -24.56
N VAL A 882 3.53 -35.03 -23.68
CA VAL A 882 4.03 -35.56 -22.40
C VAL A 882 3.86 -34.48 -21.33
N HIS A 883 3.16 -34.80 -20.25
CA HIS A 883 3.04 -33.92 -19.09
C HIS A 883 3.53 -34.67 -17.84
N LEU A 884 4.65 -34.22 -17.26
CA LEU A 884 5.18 -34.73 -16.00
C LEU A 884 4.57 -33.93 -14.85
N VAL A 885 4.06 -34.61 -13.82
CA VAL A 885 3.09 -34.04 -12.88
C VAL A 885 3.50 -34.30 -11.42
N ALA A 886 3.61 -33.25 -10.62
CA ALA A 886 4.17 -33.33 -9.27
C ALA A 886 3.18 -33.96 -8.28
N ARG A 887 3.49 -35.16 -7.75
CA ARG A 887 2.62 -35.89 -6.82
C ARG A 887 2.50 -35.20 -5.46
N ASP A 888 3.61 -34.66 -4.96
CA ASP A 888 3.77 -34.26 -3.56
C ASP A 888 3.69 -32.73 -3.38
N GLU A 889 3.08 -32.03 -4.34
CA GLU A 889 2.75 -30.60 -4.27
C GLU A 889 1.38 -30.38 -3.60
N PHE A 890 1.33 -29.51 -2.58
CA PHE A 890 0.15 -29.33 -1.72
C PHE A 890 -0.17 -27.87 -1.38
N ARG A 891 0.49 -26.85 -1.98
CA ARG A 891 0.19 -25.43 -1.73
C ARG A 891 -1.22 -25.04 -2.20
N GLU A 892 -1.95 -24.24 -1.41
CA GLU A 892 -3.30 -23.80 -1.79
C GLU A 892 -3.30 -22.88 -3.03
N ASN A 893 -2.27 -22.05 -3.19
CA ASN A 893 -2.16 -21.08 -4.30
C ASN A 893 -1.53 -21.64 -5.58
N PHE A 894 -1.24 -22.94 -5.64
CA PHE A 894 -0.71 -23.61 -6.85
C PHE A 894 -1.83 -24.36 -7.56
N ALA A 895 -2.61 -23.62 -8.36
CA ALA A 895 -3.65 -24.19 -9.23
C ALA A 895 -3.03 -24.99 -10.38
N LEU A 896 -3.04 -26.31 -10.26
CA LEU A 896 -2.42 -27.23 -11.22
C LEU A 896 -3.41 -27.58 -12.35
N ASN A 897 -3.01 -27.35 -13.59
CA ASN A 897 -3.86 -27.54 -14.78
C ASN A 897 -3.57 -28.90 -15.44
N SER A 898 -4.38 -29.90 -15.12
CA SER A 898 -4.23 -31.27 -15.63
C SER A 898 -4.45 -31.37 -17.16
N LEU A 899 -3.98 -32.47 -17.75
CA LEU A 899 -4.31 -32.98 -19.09
C LEU A 899 -5.11 -34.30 -19.02
N GLY A 900 -5.58 -34.70 -17.83
CA GLY A 900 -6.38 -35.90 -17.61
C GLY A 900 -5.53 -37.17 -17.57
N ASP A 901 -5.93 -38.21 -18.31
CA ASP A 901 -5.24 -39.51 -18.35
C ASP A 901 -3.82 -39.48 -18.97
N ILE A 902 -3.38 -38.30 -19.44
CA ILE A 902 -2.03 -38.02 -19.96
C ILE A 902 -1.04 -37.67 -18.82
N ASP A 903 -1.53 -37.29 -17.63
CA ASP A 903 -0.73 -36.84 -16.49
C ASP A 903 0.22 -37.95 -15.95
N LEU A 904 1.51 -37.86 -16.25
CA LEU A 904 2.54 -38.73 -15.66
C LEU A 904 2.89 -38.25 -14.24
N VAL A 905 2.11 -38.68 -13.27
CA VAL A 905 2.28 -38.37 -11.84
C VAL A 905 3.55 -39.02 -11.27
N LEU A 906 4.46 -38.19 -10.76
CA LEU A 906 5.82 -38.57 -10.35
C LEU A 906 6.21 -37.99 -8.97
N PRO A 907 7.13 -38.62 -8.22
CA PRO A 907 7.47 -38.22 -6.85
C PRO A 907 8.16 -36.84 -6.78
N GLY A 908 7.71 -36.00 -5.85
CA GLY A 908 8.25 -34.65 -5.64
C GLY A 908 7.22 -33.54 -5.73
N SER A 909 7.65 -32.35 -5.30
CA SER A 909 6.95 -31.07 -5.42
C SER A 909 7.18 -30.42 -6.80
N HIS A 910 6.54 -29.28 -7.05
CA HIS A 910 6.55 -28.57 -8.32
C HIS A 910 7.96 -28.38 -8.95
N SER A 911 8.89 -27.83 -8.17
CA SER A 911 10.27 -27.55 -8.63
C SER A 911 11.21 -28.75 -8.48
N ASP A 912 10.82 -29.82 -7.79
CA ASP A 912 11.55 -31.10 -7.86
C ASP A 912 11.44 -31.72 -9.27
N LEU A 913 10.35 -31.43 -10.00
CA LEU A 913 10.15 -31.85 -11.39
C LEU A 913 10.77 -30.87 -12.39
N GLY A 914 10.51 -29.57 -12.23
CA GLY A 914 10.96 -28.54 -13.16
C GLY A 914 12.41 -28.07 -13.00
N GLY A 915 13.06 -28.37 -11.87
CA GLY A 915 14.32 -27.73 -11.48
C GLY A 915 14.11 -26.34 -10.87
N GLY A 916 15.20 -25.56 -10.78
CA GLY A 916 15.22 -24.26 -10.10
C GLY A 916 15.64 -24.31 -8.63
N TYR A 917 15.45 -25.44 -7.94
CA TYR A 917 16.05 -25.66 -6.62
C TYR A 917 17.57 -25.79 -6.73
N LEU A 918 18.29 -25.12 -5.82
CA LEU A 918 19.74 -25.23 -5.69
C LEU A 918 20.17 -26.70 -5.46
N PRO A 919 21.35 -27.14 -5.96
CA PRO A 919 21.84 -28.50 -5.77
C PRO A 919 21.84 -28.96 -4.30
N ARG A 920 22.10 -28.02 -3.37
CA ARG A 920 21.81 -28.17 -1.94
C ARG A 920 21.12 -26.91 -1.42
N ALA A 921 19.88 -27.06 -0.96
CA ALA A 921 19.13 -26.02 -0.27
C ALA A 921 19.00 -26.34 1.22
N LYS A 922 18.92 -25.32 2.09
CA LYS A 922 18.63 -25.51 3.52
C LYS A 922 17.20 -25.09 3.82
N GLU A 923 16.30 -26.07 3.95
CA GLU A 923 14.92 -25.82 4.34
C GLU A 923 14.85 -25.42 5.81
N LYS A 924 14.20 -24.28 6.10
CA LYS A 924 13.87 -23.83 7.47
C LYS A 924 12.39 -23.44 7.52
N LEU A 925 11.52 -24.40 7.84
CA LEU A 925 10.08 -24.31 7.56
C LEU A 925 9.22 -24.55 8.80
N LEU A 926 8.16 -23.75 8.95
CA LEU A 926 7.03 -24.04 9.83
C LEU A 926 6.08 -25.01 9.11
N LEU A 927 6.01 -26.25 9.59
CA LEU A 927 5.16 -27.30 9.03
C LEU A 927 3.70 -27.19 9.51
N GLY A 928 3.50 -26.67 10.71
CA GLY A 928 2.19 -26.45 11.32
C GLY A 928 1.73 -24.99 11.28
N ASN A 929 0.41 -24.77 11.21
CA ASN A 929 -0.19 -23.44 11.38
C ASN A 929 0.01 -22.97 12.83
N PRO A 930 0.61 -21.79 13.10
CA PRO A 930 0.92 -21.32 14.46
C PRO A 930 -0.24 -21.41 15.46
N ILE A 931 -0.17 -22.40 16.34
CA ILE A 931 -1.16 -22.66 17.40
C ILE A 931 -0.91 -21.69 18.54
N THR A 932 -1.97 -21.08 19.08
CA THR A 932 -1.86 -20.16 20.22
C THR A 932 -2.50 -20.73 21.47
N SER A 933 -1.92 -20.44 22.63
CA SER A 933 -2.50 -20.70 23.95
C SER A 933 -2.15 -19.57 24.91
N THR A 934 -2.92 -19.43 25.99
CA THR A 934 -2.68 -18.41 27.00
C THR A 934 -2.44 -19.07 28.36
N ILE A 935 -1.32 -18.75 28.98
CA ILE A 935 -0.86 -19.34 30.25
C ILE A 935 -0.43 -18.25 31.23
N GLY A 936 -0.32 -18.60 32.51
CA GLY A 936 0.29 -17.74 33.53
C GLY A 936 1.75 -17.41 33.20
N GLN A 937 2.20 -16.20 33.54
CA GLN A 937 3.55 -15.72 33.22
C GLN A 937 4.65 -16.55 33.89
N SER A 938 4.37 -17.17 35.05
CA SER A 938 5.29 -18.08 35.75
C SER A 938 5.42 -19.46 35.09
N MET A 939 4.47 -19.84 34.23
CA MET A 939 4.50 -21.13 33.55
C MET A 939 5.46 -21.10 32.34
N LEU A 940 6.31 -22.12 32.24
CA LEU A 940 7.17 -22.35 31.06
C LEU A 940 6.30 -22.62 29.83
N ALA A 941 6.60 -21.96 28.70
CA ALA A 941 5.83 -22.12 27.47
C ALA A 941 5.85 -23.55 26.89
N THR A 942 6.89 -24.32 27.20
CA THR A 942 6.99 -25.77 26.88
C THR A 942 5.94 -26.63 27.62
N ARG A 943 5.26 -26.10 28.65
CA ARG A 943 4.13 -26.76 29.32
C ARG A 943 2.77 -26.30 28.79
N SER A 944 2.74 -25.45 27.76
CA SER A 944 1.49 -24.96 27.17
C SER A 944 0.81 -26.00 26.28
N SER A 945 -0.51 -25.90 26.14
CA SER A 945 -1.26 -26.76 25.23
C SER A 945 -0.90 -26.53 23.75
N ALA A 946 -0.44 -25.32 23.39
CA ALA A 946 0.07 -25.05 22.05
C ALA A 946 1.39 -25.80 21.78
N TYR A 947 2.33 -25.79 22.74
CA TYR A 947 3.60 -26.53 22.60
C TYR A 947 3.36 -28.03 22.46
N LEU A 948 2.54 -28.62 23.35
CA LEU A 948 2.22 -30.06 23.30
C LEU A 948 1.47 -30.46 22.01
N ALA A 949 0.68 -29.57 21.43
CA ALA A 949 0.03 -29.80 20.14
C ALA A 949 1.04 -29.76 18.98
N ALA A 950 1.94 -28.77 18.96
CA ALA A 950 3.01 -28.64 17.97
C ALA A 950 4.06 -29.77 18.07
N GLU A 951 4.38 -30.23 19.29
CA GLU A 951 5.28 -31.36 19.55
C GLU A 951 4.68 -32.67 18.99
N LYS A 952 3.38 -32.90 19.22
CA LYS A 952 2.65 -34.03 18.64
C LYS A 952 2.58 -33.94 17.11
N GLU A 953 2.45 -32.74 16.54
CA GLU A 953 2.49 -32.53 15.10
C GLU A 953 3.89 -32.81 14.53
N ALA A 954 4.96 -32.32 15.16
CA ALA A 954 6.34 -32.62 14.80
C ALA A 954 6.62 -34.13 14.85
N TYR A 955 6.18 -34.83 15.90
CA TYR A 955 6.27 -36.29 15.96
C TYR A 955 5.49 -37.00 14.83
N SER A 956 4.37 -36.44 14.38
CA SER A 956 3.65 -36.95 13.21
C SER A 956 4.41 -36.76 11.90
N TRP A 957 5.27 -35.74 11.81
CA TRP A 957 6.19 -35.55 10.67
C TRP A 957 7.39 -36.49 10.74
N TYR A 958 7.96 -36.72 11.93
CA TYR A 958 8.98 -37.77 12.13
C TYR A 958 8.44 -39.14 11.67
N ALA A 959 7.22 -39.50 12.09
CA ALA A 959 6.57 -40.76 11.70
C ALA A 959 6.24 -40.87 10.19
N LYS A 960 6.23 -39.76 9.43
CA LYS A 960 6.15 -39.79 7.96
C LYS A 960 7.50 -40.11 7.30
N GLY A 961 8.63 -39.89 7.99
CA GLY A 961 9.98 -40.07 7.45
C GLY A 961 10.44 -38.90 6.56
N VAL A 962 10.33 -37.66 7.05
CA VAL A 962 10.88 -36.45 6.38
C VAL A 962 12.31 -36.09 6.81
N ILE A 963 12.87 -36.81 7.78
CA ILE A 963 14.27 -36.72 8.24
C ILE A 963 14.81 -38.14 8.42
N GLU A 964 16.11 -38.32 8.19
CA GLU A 964 16.85 -39.53 8.53
C GLU A 964 17.49 -39.42 9.91
N ASP A 965 17.49 -40.54 10.65
CA ASP A 965 18.09 -40.65 11.99
C ASP A 965 19.58 -41.01 11.86
N ASP A 966 20.34 -40.12 11.20
CA ASP A 966 21.74 -40.30 10.80
C ASP A 966 22.72 -39.39 11.57
N GLY A 967 22.18 -38.46 12.37
CA GLY A 967 22.95 -37.48 13.14
C GLY A 967 23.43 -36.25 12.36
N SER A 968 23.01 -36.04 11.09
CA SER A 968 23.57 -35.00 10.19
C SER A 968 23.05 -33.57 10.41
N GLY A 969 22.77 -33.18 11.67
CA GLY A 969 22.32 -31.82 12.01
C GLY A 969 20.88 -31.49 11.58
N ASN A 970 20.09 -32.50 11.26
CA ASN A 970 18.66 -32.38 10.98
C ASN A 970 17.88 -32.06 12.27
N GLU A 971 17.19 -30.93 12.33
CA GLU A 971 16.35 -30.55 13.47
C GLU A 971 14.87 -30.65 13.12
N LEU A 972 14.13 -31.48 13.86
CA LEU A 972 12.66 -31.47 13.86
C LEU A 972 12.18 -31.13 15.27
N GLY A 973 11.34 -30.11 15.40
CA GLY A 973 10.99 -29.58 16.71
C GLY A 973 9.80 -28.64 16.70
N VAL A 974 9.78 -27.72 17.67
CA VAL A 974 8.72 -26.75 17.88
C VAL A 974 9.29 -25.34 17.89
N ALA A 975 8.97 -24.56 16.87
CA ALA A 975 9.22 -23.13 16.87
C ALA A 975 8.31 -22.48 17.92
N LEU A 976 8.90 -21.75 18.86
CA LEU A 976 8.23 -21.28 20.07
C LEU A 976 8.50 -19.78 20.27
N TRP A 977 7.45 -18.97 20.35
CA TRP A 977 7.57 -17.56 20.69
C TRP A 977 6.50 -17.11 21.68
N GLU A 978 6.87 -16.19 22.56
CA GLU A 978 6.03 -15.69 23.64
C GLU A 978 5.69 -14.21 23.42
N ARG A 979 4.47 -13.80 23.78
CA ARG A 979 4.13 -12.39 23.95
C ARG A 979 3.35 -12.18 25.24
N ALA A 980 3.77 -11.22 26.06
CA ALA A 980 2.99 -10.76 27.21
C ALA A 980 1.61 -10.27 26.77
N LEU A 981 0.57 -10.60 27.53
CA LEU A 981 -0.77 -10.02 27.34
C LEU A 981 -0.95 -8.87 28.34
N THR A 982 -0.93 -7.65 27.82
CA THR A 982 -1.16 -6.43 28.60
C THR A 982 -2.59 -6.45 29.14
N GLN A 983 -2.77 -6.74 30.43
CA GLN A 983 -4.07 -6.69 31.08
C GLN A 983 -4.60 -5.25 31.06
N SER A 984 -5.83 -5.03 30.56
CA SER A 984 -6.50 -3.73 30.64
C SER A 984 -6.90 -3.45 32.10
N PRO A 985 -6.46 -2.35 32.72
CA PRO A 985 -6.62 -2.10 34.16
C PRO A 985 -8.04 -1.62 34.51
N GLY A 986 -9.04 -2.50 34.43
CA GLY A 986 -10.43 -2.12 34.72
C GLY A 986 -11.48 -3.21 34.96
N LYS A 987 -11.22 -4.51 34.70
CA LYS A 987 -12.23 -5.58 34.90
C LYS A 987 -11.71 -6.92 35.48
N GLY A 988 -10.46 -6.98 35.94
CA GLY A 988 -9.90 -8.17 36.60
C GLY A 988 -10.23 -8.22 38.11
N LYS A 989 -10.35 -9.43 38.67
CA LYS A 989 -10.28 -9.62 40.14
C LYS A 989 -8.83 -9.43 40.60
N PRO A 990 -8.56 -8.93 41.82
CA PRO A 990 -7.20 -8.57 42.28
C PRO A 990 -6.26 -9.76 42.58
N ASP A 991 -6.54 -10.93 42.01
CA ASP A 991 -5.98 -12.24 42.39
C ASP A 991 -5.70 -13.12 41.14
N GLN A 992 -5.63 -12.51 39.96
CA GLN A 992 -5.30 -13.21 38.70
C GLN A 992 -3.83 -12.99 38.32
N GLU A 993 -3.08 -14.10 38.21
CA GLU A 993 -1.71 -14.11 37.70
C GLU A 993 -1.62 -13.37 36.34
N PRO A 994 -0.60 -12.54 36.08
CA PRO A 994 -0.35 -11.98 34.76
C PRO A 994 -0.17 -13.09 33.73
N GLN A 995 -0.60 -12.83 32.48
CA GLN A 995 -0.69 -13.86 31.45
C GLN A 995 0.19 -13.55 30.24
N LYS A 996 0.63 -14.61 29.56
CA LYS A 996 1.32 -14.53 28.28
C LYS A 996 0.64 -15.43 27.25
N ARG A 997 0.64 -15.00 26.00
CA ARG A 997 0.24 -15.80 24.85
C ARG A 997 1.48 -16.50 24.30
N VAL A 998 1.42 -17.82 24.27
CA VAL A 998 2.42 -18.69 23.68
C VAL A 998 1.95 -19.06 22.28
N TYR A 999 2.83 -18.90 21.31
CA TYR A 999 2.66 -19.32 19.93
C TYR A 999 3.63 -20.48 19.69
N ALA A 1000 3.13 -21.58 19.14
CA ALA A 1000 3.91 -22.77 18.84
C ALA A 1000 3.52 -23.38 17.50
N ALA A 1001 4.50 -23.84 16.72
CA ALA A 1001 4.29 -24.55 15.47
C ALA A 1001 5.34 -25.65 15.32
N ALA A 1002 4.96 -26.80 14.73
CA ALA A 1002 5.95 -27.79 14.31
C ALA A 1002 6.89 -27.15 13.27
N CYS A 1003 8.20 -27.32 13.43
CA CYS A 1003 9.20 -26.77 12.53
C CYS A 1003 10.27 -27.80 12.16
N ILE A 1004 10.89 -27.59 11.00
CA ILE A 1004 11.98 -28.40 10.46
C ILE A 1004 13.14 -27.51 10.00
N GLU A 1005 14.36 -27.97 10.23
CA GLU A 1005 15.58 -27.46 9.62
C GLU A 1005 16.42 -28.64 9.10
N ARG A 1006 16.59 -28.72 7.77
CA ARG A 1006 17.31 -29.82 7.09
C ARG A 1006 17.96 -29.36 5.78
N PRO A 1007 19.05 -29.99 5.32
CA PRO A 1007 19.48 -29.89 3.93
C PRO A 1007 18.58 -30.75 3.03
N VAL A 1008 18.28 -30.26 1.83
CA VAL A 1008 17.56 -31.00 0.77
C VAL A 1008 18.32 -30.85 -0.54
N HIS A 1009 18.29 -31.90 -1.34
CA HIS A 1009 19.10 -32.11 -2.53
C HIS A 1009 18.29 -31.92 -3.83
N GLY A 1010 18.77 -31.07 -4.74
CA GLY A 1010 18.07 -30.69 -5.98
C GLY A 1010 18.19 -31.69 -7.14
N GLU A 1011 19.04 -32.72 -7.02
CA GLU A 1011 19.39 -33.64 -8.10
C GLU A 1011 18.23 -34.55 -8.55
N LEU A 1012 17.11 -34.60 -7.81
CA LEU A 1012 15.90 -35.29 -8.25
C LEU A 1012 15.36 -34.71 -9.57
N SER A 1013 15.54 -33.41 -9.80
CA SER A 1013 15.22 -32.76 -11.09
C SER A 1013 15.99 -33.38 -12.28
N LEU A 1014 17.21 -33.88 -12.06
CA LEU A 1014 18.04 -34.51 -13.10
C LEU A 1014 17.55 -35.92 -13.49
N VAL A 1015 16.63 -36.52 -12.72
CA VAL A 1015 15.89 -37.74 -13.08
C VAL A 1015 14.81 -37.41 -14.10
N TYR A 1016 14.11 -36.30 -13.93
CA TYR A 1016 13.01 -35.87 -14.81
C TYR A 1016 13.50 -35.23 -16.11
N LEU A 1017 14.66 -34.56 -16.08
CA LEU A 1017 15.42 -34.20 -17.28
C LEU A 1017 15.63 -35.41 -18.20
N ARG A 1018 16.12 -36.52 -17.63
CA ARG A 1018 16.38 -37.78 -18.35
C ARG A 1018 15.09 -38.38 -18.92
N ILE A 1019 14.03 -38.43 -18.11
CA ILE A 1019 12.73 -38.97 -18.53
C ILE A 1019 12.13 -38.16 -19.68
N MET A 1020 12.11 -36.82 -19.59
CA MET A 1020 11.60 -35.97 -20.66
C MET A 1020 12.45 -36.10 -21.95
N ARG A 1021 13.79 -36.05 -21.82
CA ARG A 1021 14.71 -36.19 -22.96
C ARG A 1021 14.57 -37.53 -23.67
N GLU A 1022 14.43 -38.63 -22.92
CA GLU A 1022 14.24 -39.98 -23.48
C GLU A 1022 12.88 -40.13 -24.19
N LEU A 1023 11.79 -39.64 -23.59
CA LEU A 1023 10.47 -39.66 -24.23
C LEU A 1023 10.41 -38.79 -25.50
N ALA A 1024 11.12 -37.65 -25.48
CA ALA A 1024 11.23 -36.76 -26.63
C ALA A 1024 12.07 -37.37 -27.77
N VAL A 1025 13.21 -37.99 -27.46
CA VAL A 1025 14.05 -38.67 -28.49
C VAL A 1025 13.34 -39.89 -29.09
N ARG A 1026 12.55 -40.63 -28.30
CA ARG A 1026 11.65 -41.67 -28.83
C ARG A 1026 10.54 -41.12 -29.75
N ALA A 1027 10.28 -39.81 -29.70
CA ALA A 1027 9.41 -39.07 -30.60
C ALA A 1027 10.19 -38.18 -31.60
N GLY A 1028 11.46 -38.50 -31.89
CA GLY A 1028 12.26 -37.87 -32.94
C GLY A 1028 12.86 -36.50 -32.60
N VAL A 1029 12.69 -35.98 -31.38
CA VAL A 1029 13.27 -34.68 -30.97
C VAL A 1029 14.80 -34.76 -30.96
N PRO A 1030 15.53 -33.82 -31.59
CA PRO A 1030 16.97 -33.92 -31.79
C PRO A 1030 17.78 -33.50 -30.53
N PHE A 1031 17.56 -34.17 -29.40
CA PHE A 1031 18.38 -33.96 -28.20
C PHE A 1031 19.70 -34.73 -28.24
N LYS A 1032 20.80 -34.00 -28.01
CA LYS A 1032 22.15 -34.51 -27.73
C LYS A 1032 22.11 -35.52 -26.57
N VAL A 1033 23.18 -36.32 -26.45
CA VAL A 1033 23.40 -37.18 -25.27
C VAL A 1033 23.78 -36.28 -24.09
N ILE A 1034 23.27 -36.58 -22.90
CA ILE A 1034 23.64 -35.83 -21.68
C ILE A 1034 25.13 -36.05 -21.43
N PRO A 1035 25.96 -34.99 -21.37
CA PRO A 1035 27.40 -35.12 -21.17
C PRO A 1035 27.72 -35.55 -19.74
N ASP A 1036 28.81 -36.31 -19.58
CA ASP A 1036 29.33 -36.73 -18.28
C ASP A 1036 30.02 -35.55 -17.60
N MET A 1037 29.23 -34.78 -16.84
CA MET A 1037 29.67 -33.62 -16.08
C MET A 1037 29.09 -33.67 -14.66
N PRO A 1038 29.84 -33.30 -13.61
CA PRO A 1038 29.39 -33.40 -12.22
C PRO A 1038 28.02 -32.75 -11.95
N ALA A 1039 27.73 -31.60 -12.56
CA ALA A 1039 26.47 -30.87 -12.40
C ALA A 1039 25.23 -31.55 -13.02
N LEU A 1040 25.40 -32.55 -13.89
CA LEU A 1040 24.31 -33.27 -14.55
C LEU A 1040 24.23 -34.75 -14.14
N ASN A 1041 25.20 -35.25 -13.38
CA ASN A 1041 25.28 -36.65 -12.97
C ASN A 1041 24.31 -36.99 -11.83
N LEU A 1042 23.79 -38.22 -11.83
CA LEU A 1042 22.92 -38.71 -10.76
C LEU A 1042 23.76 -39.28 -9.62
N PRO A 1043 23.48 -38.92 -8.36
CA PRO A 1043 23.95 -39.67 -7.19
C PRO A 1043 23.61 -41.16 -7.30
N GLU A 1044 24.50 -42.05 -6.82
CA GLU A 1044 24.36 -43.51 -7.00
C GLU A 1044 23.01 -44.05 -6.53
N GLU A 1045 22.45 -43.48 -5.46
CA GLU A 1045 21.16 -43.85 -4.88
C GLU A 1045 19.93 -43.40 -5.71
N LEU A 1046 20.07 -42.40 -6.58
CA LEU A 1046 19.03 -42.02 -7.55
C LEU A 1046 19.06 -42.87 -8.83
N ILE A 1047 20.18 -43.52 -9.18
CA ILE A 1047 20.29 -44.38 -10.38
C ILE A 1047 19.24 -45.52 -10.41
N PRO A 1048 19.01 -46.32 -9.35
CA PRO A 1048 17.97 -47.36 -9.36
C PRO A 1048 16.55 -46.79 -9.38
N ILE A 1049 16.34 -45.61 -8.78
CA ILE A 1049 15.06 -44.89 -8.77
C ILE A 1049 14.72 -44.39 -10.17
N HIS A 1050 15.67 -43.73 -10.85
CA HIS A 1050 15.55 -43.26 -12.23
C HIS A 1050 15.14 -44.39 -13.18
N LYS A 1051 15.79 -45.57 -13.11
CA LYS A 1051 15.46 -46.71 -13.97
C LYS A 1051 14.01 -47.19 -13.82
N LYS A 1052 13.45 -47.14 -12.60
CA LYS A 1052 12.05 -47.51 -12.32
C LYS A 1052 11.07 -46.45 -12.84
N LEU A 1053 11.36 -45.17 -12.57
CA LEU A 1053 10.53 -44.06 -13.03
C LEU A 1053 10.57 -43.91 -14.56
N GLN A 1054 11.70 -44.20 -15.21
CA GLN A 1054 11.82 -44.28 -16.66
C GLN A 1054 10.96 -45.41 -17.25
N ALA A 1055 11.06 -46.63 -16.71
CA ALA A 1055 10.25 -47.74 -17.19
C ALA A 1055 8.74 -47.46 -17.03
N TYR A 1056 8.33 -46.84 -15.92
CA TYR A 1056 6.95 -46.38 -15.72
C TYR A 1056 6.53 -45.32 -16.76
N ALA A 1057 7.31 -44.25 -16.92
CA ALA A 1057 7.00 -43.16 -17.85
C ALA A 1057 7.03 -43.58 -19.33
N SER A 1058 7.85 -44.58 -19.68
CA SER A 1058 7.89 -45.22 -21.00
C SER A 1058 6.74 -46.20 -21.27
N GLY A 1059 5.90 -46.53 -20.29
CA GLY A 1059 4.87 -47.58 -20.39
C GLY A 1059 5.40 -49.02 -20.33
N GLU A 1060 6.70 -49.20 -20.03
CA GLU A 1060 7.35 -50.50 -19.84
C GLU A 1060 6.96 -51.14 -18.49
N SER A 1061 6.44 -50.34 -17.55
CA SER A 1061 5.82 -50.76 -16.29
C SER A 1061 4.49 -50.02 -16.08
N SER A 1062 3.46 -50.73 -15.63
CA SER A 1062 2.16 -50.12 -15.27
C SER A 1062 2.14 -49.45 -13.89
N VAL A 1063 3.27 -49.45 -13.15
CA VAL A 1063 3.40 -48.86 -11.81
C VAL A 1063 4.79 -48.25 -11.58
N GLU A 1064 4.84 -47.21 -10.72
CA GLU A 1064 6.05 -46.47 -10.30
C GLU A 1064 7.20 -47.38 -9.77
N GLY A 1065 6.87 -48.55 -9.19
CA GLY A 1065 7.85 -49.57 -8.80
C GLY A 1065 8.77 -49.25 -7.60
N LEU A 1066 8.66 -48.06 -7.00
CA LEU A 1066 9.51 -47.68 -5.86
C LEU A 1066 9.13 -48.44 -4.57
N THR A 1067 10.16 -48.92 -3.87
CA THR A 1067 10.03 -49.58 -2.57
C THR A 1067 9.76 -48.57 -1.46
N ILE A 1068 9.33 -49.07 -0.29
CA ILE A 1068 9.14 -48.25 0.92
C ILE A 1068 10.43 -47.53 1.33
N LYS A 1069 11.61 -48.14 1.11
CA LYS A 1069 12.91 -47.53 1.40
C LYS A 1069 13.25 -46.39 0.43
N GLU A 1070 13.08 -46.60 -0.87
CA GLU A 1070 13.31 -45.55 -1.88
C GLU A 1070 12.33 -44.37 -1.68
N ARG A 1071 11.06 -44.67 -1.38
CA ARG A 1071 10.07 -43.65 -1.00
C ARG A 1071 10.35 -42.98 0.34
N ALA A 1072 11.15 -43.56 1.24
CA ALA A 1072 11.64 -42.88 2.44
C ALA A 1072 12.77 -41.92 2.06
N LEU A 1073 13.84 -42.43 1.44
CA LEU A 1073 15.01 -41.67 0.96
C LEU A 1073 14.62 -40.42 0.16
N LEU A 1074 13.67 -40.55 -0.77
CA LEU A 1074 13.20 -39.39 -1.52
C LEU A 1074 12.56 -38.33 -0.61
N ARG A 1075 11.72 -38.72 0.35
CA ARG A 1075 11.02 -37.78 1.25
C ARG A 1075 11.92 -37.18 2.33
N SER A 1076 12.98 -37.86 2.75
CA SER A 1076 13.97 -37.36 3.71
C SER A 1076 14.99 -36.42 3.08
N ARG A 1077 15.48 -36.73 1.87
CA ARG A 1077 16.67 -36.10 1.29
C ARG A 1077 16.44 -35.27 0.03
N TYR A 1078 15.43 -35.60 -0.79
CA TYR A 1078 15.32 -35.11 -2.19
C TYR A 1078 14.02 -34.40 -2.56
N ILE A 1079 12.94 -34.56 -1.78
CA ILE A 1079 11.65 -33.93 -2.02
C ILE A 1079 11.51 -32.72 -1.10
N HIS A 1080 11.35 -31.53 -1.68
CA HIS A 1080 11.15 -30.30 -0.96
C HIS A 1080 9.72 -30.19 -0.39
N LEU A 1081 9.59 -29.64 0.81
CA LEU A 1081 8.32 -29.42 1.51
C LEU A 1081 7.74 -28.05 1.12
N SER A 1082 7.35 -27.93 -0.15
CA SER A 1082 6.88 -26.67 -0.76
C SER A 1082 5.68 -26.03 -0.03
N ALA A 1083 4.86 -26.83 0.66
CA ALA A 1083 3.68 -26.38 1.40
C ALA A 1083 3.98 -26.15 2.91
N HIS A 1084 4.05 -24.89 3.33
CA HIS A 1084 4.51 -24.48 4.67
C HIS A 1084 3.86 -23.18 5.19
N TRP A 1085 3.95 -22.95 6.50
CA TRP A 1085 3.39 -21.80 7.22
C TRP A 1085 4.42 -20.71 7.56
N ASN A 1086 5.54 -20.61 6.84
CA ASN A 1086 6.38 -19.41 6.89
C ASN A 1086 5.58 -18.18 6.40
N ALA A 1087 5.72 -17.06 7.10
CA ALA A 1087 5.12 -15.78 6.73
C ALA A 1087 5.93 -15.07 5.63
N ALA A 1088 5.25 -14.33 4.75
CA ALA A 1088 5.91 -13.49 3.75
C ALA A 1088 6.77 -12.38 4.42
N LYS A 1089 8.02 -12.22 3.95
CA LYS A 1089 8.92 -11.15 4.41
C LYS A 1089 8.30 -9.77 4.15
N GLY A 1090 8.52 -8.82 5.06
CA GLY A 1090 8.15 -7.40 4.89
C GLY A 1090 6.67 -7.01 5.09
N LEU A 1091 5.74 -7.96 5.17
CA LEU A 1091 4.29 -7.68 5.15
C LEU A 1091 3.57 -7.71 6.51
N SER A 1092 4.28 -7.63 7.64
CA SER A 1092 3.67 -7.79 8.98
C SER A 1092 3.93 -6.63 9.95
N SER A 1093 2.85 -6.05 10.48
CA SER A 1093 2.88 -5.09 11.60
C SER A 1093 1.66 -5.19 12.54
N SER A 1094 0.74 -6.14 12.32
CA SER A 1094 -0.44 -6.36 13.17
C SER A 1094 -0.88 -7.82 13.21
N ASP A 1095 -1.53 -8.21 14.31
CA ASP A 1095 -1.85 -9.60 14.71
C ASP A 1095 -2.79 -10.38 13.78
N MET A 1096 -3.43 -9.73 12.80
CA MET A 1096 -4.42 -10.35 11.91
C MET A 1096 -3.97 -10.47 10.45
N ASN A 1097 -2.85 -9.84 10.07
CA ASN A 1097 -2.42 -9.71 8.68
C ASN A 1097 -1.13 -10.50 8.39
N ILE A 1098 -1.00 -11.72 8.92
CA ILE A 1098 0.10 -12.62 8.54
C ILE A 1098 -0.30 -13.37 7.27
N VAL A 1099 0.36 -13.06 6.14
CA VAL A 1099 0.12 -13.72 4.85
C VAL A 1099 1.02 -14.95 4.71
N PHE A 1100 0.42 -16.12 4.63
CA PHE A 1100 1.08 -17.41 4.41
C PHE A 1100 0.89 -17.85 2.95
N ILE A 1101 1.77 -17.39 2.06
CA ILE A 1101 1.63 -17.59 0.60
C ILE A 1101 1.69 -19.08 0.23
N ASN A 1102 2.64 -19.81 0.81
CA ASN A 1102 2.87 -21.24 0.56
C ASN A 1102 2.05 -22.17 1.47
N ARG A 1103 0.97 -21.70 2.12
CA ARG A 1103 0.22 -22.56 3.05
C ARG A 1103 -0.37 -23.81 2.35
N PRO A 1104 -0.44 -24.96 3.04
CA PRO A 1104 -1.10 -26.15 2.51
C PRO A 1104 -2.58 -25.91 2.17
N ALA A 1105 -3.04 -26.55 1.12
CA ALA A 1105 -4.43 -26.63 0.72
C ALA A 1105 -5.30 -27.33 1.78
N LYS A 1106 -6.60 -27.02 1.78
CA LYS A 1106 -7.58 -27.62 2.70
C LYS A 1106 -7.55 -29.15 2.58
N ASN A 1107 -7.59 -29.83 3.72
CA ASN A 1107 -7.47 -31.29 3.85
C ASN A 1107 -6.13 -31.89 3.33
N SER A 1108 -5.11 -31.07 3.03
CA SER A 1108 -3.84 -31.52 2.45
C SER A 1108 -4.01 -32.32 1.14
N GLN A 1109 -4.96 -31.89 0.29
CA GLN A 1109 -5.19 -32.45 -1.04
C GLN A 1109 -4.62 -31.52 -2.11
N ARG A 1110 -4.05 -32.11 -3.17
CA ARG A 1110 -3.47 -31.40 -4.33
C ARG A 1110 -4.56 -30.59 -5.04
N VAL A 1111 -4.31 -29.30 -5.30
CA VAL A 1111 -5.27 -28.41 -5.98
C VAL A 1111 -5.16 -28.60 -7.49
N VAL A 1112 -5.98 -29.49 -8.05
CA VAL A 1112 -6.02 -29.80 -9.48
C VAL A 1112 -7.31 -29.26 -10.11
N HIS A 1113 -7.17 -28.56 -11.22
CA HIS A 1113 -8.27 -28.06 -12.04
C HIS A 1113 -8.32 -28.80 -13.39
N PRO A 1114 -9.52 -28.98 -13.98
CA PRO A 1114 -9.68 -29.63 -15.28
C PRO A 1114 -9.10 -28.80 -16.43
N HIS A 1115 -9.05 -29.43 -17.59
CA HIS A 1115 -8.53 -28.91 -18.85
C HIS A 1115 -9.61 -28.12 -19.60
N GLU A 1116 -9.97 -26.95 -19.07
CA GLU A 1116 -10.98 -26.02 -19.61
C GLU A 1116 -10.35 -24.75 -20.23
#